data_AF-A0AAU2K314-F1
#
_entry.id   AF-A0AAU2K314-F1
#
_cell.length_a   1.000
_cell.length_b   1.000
_cell.length_c   1.000
_cell.angle_alpha   90.00
_cell.angle_beta   90.00
_cell.angle_gamma   90.00
#
_symmetry.space_group_name_H-M   'P 1'
#
loop_
_entity.id
_entity.type
_entity.pdbx_description
1 polymer ?
#
loop_
_entity_poly.entity_id
_entity_poly.type
_entity_poly.pdbx_seq_one_letter_code
_entity_poly.pdbx_strand_id
1 'polypeptide(L)'
;MSQETLTLHDLMPAQALAASIDAGYVTRKSHPELPLSIYTYTRTAQYERVWNEVTTRCRGLVADDTTGEIVALPLPKFFNVGEHESGQPYAPALPDEPFEVYEKVDGSLAVVFHYAGRWRVASKGSFVSAQATWAQRRLDGKDTGALRPGTTYLAEILYPQNRIVVDYGDRRDLVLLAAFGQDGTEVPLAEAAPHWEGVGSVVTVWPAMPLDELMALTESNTLPGGARATGMDAEGFVLRFASGVRAKAKLSEYVRLHRVLTAVTERDIWRSHGIQRFAGLPAKQLAQGLNCTVDEVEASGGKPLDALLEQVPDEFDTWVREVIAGLETEAARHERAVDEAYAGLAHLAADRGAFARAVKALPDRRIGAALFTRLDGRSTELTTWRHVRPEAADPYTTDEEDRALSEATPEEVRAAVPAPAPAAAPRVPAPAQAPARPGDEVRPEAPLPVVHVMTGLPASGKTTAARALQAQSGGRMRRVNLDDLRSMLDLPDPERGRSYAHEQTVLAVQDAAVRAAVDGGFDVVVDNTHLTKHIPKRLKAAVGGLATFVVHDFTDVPLEECLRRDAARERQVGEEIIRVLAEKHRNARKGGWRLTAEWLNGGSAGAAGPPVTEYVADPALPAAVMCDIDGTLALTGDRGPYDFSRCELDLLNEPVRHALDAFRRADGDTIVLLSGRSEEHRTQTESWLRRHEVPYDELWMRAAGDTRRDDVVKAELFDAHVRHRYAVRVSLDDRDRVVAIWRRMGLPTWQVNYGDF
;
A
#
# COMPACT_ATOMS: atom_id res chain seq x y z
N MET A 1 -15.65 -22.77 42.16
CA MET A 1 -15.98 -21.57 41.35
C MET A 1 -15.42 -21.88 39.98
N SER A 2 -16.28 -22.05 38.97
CA SER A 2 -15.84 -22.29 37.59
C SER A 2 -15.00 -21.10 37.15
N GLN A 3 -13.73 -21.33 36.81
CA GLN A 3 -12.91 -20.31 36.16
C GLN A 3 -13.52 -20.07 34.78
N GLU A 4 -14.03 -18.86 34.53
CA GLU A 4 -14.60 -18.48 33.24
C GLU A 4 -13.44 -18.25 32.25
N THR A 5 -13.40 -19.06 31.17
CA THR A 5 -12.45 -18.91 30.06
C THR A 5 -12.95 -17.85 29.08
N LEU A 6 -12.11 -16.88 28.74
CA LEU A 6 -12.43 -15.84 27.75
C LEU A 6 -12.52 -16.45 26.34
N THR A 7 -13.58 -16.16 25.60
CA THR A 7 -13.70 -16.56 24.18
C THR A 7 -13.41 -15.41 23.23
N LEU A 8 -13.18 -15.72 21.94
CA LEU A 8 -13.06 -14.70 20.89
C LEU A 8 -14.28 -13.76 20.84
N HIS A 9 -15.47 -14.31 21.06
CA HIS A 9 -16.72 -13.56 21.05
C HIS A 9 -16.83 -12.60 22.24
N ASP A 10 -16.31 -12.99 23.41
CA ASP A 10 -16.28 -12.13 24.60
C ASP A 10 -15.27 -10.99 24.45
N LEU A 11 -14.16 -11.24 23.74
CA LEU A 11 -13.10 -10.24 23.52
C LEU A 11 -13.48 -9.22 22.45
N MET A 12 -14.16 -9.63 21.38
CA MET A 12 -14.55 -8.74 20.28
C MET A 12 -15.75 -9.25 19.47
N PRO A 13 -16.53 -8.37 18.83
CA PRO A 13 -17.68 -8.79 18.02
C PRO A 13 -17.24 -9.65 16.83
N ALA A 14 -17.86 -10.83 16.67
CA ALA A 14 -17.51 -11.78 15.60
C ALA A 14 -17.63 -11.17 14.19
N GLN A 15 -18.62 -10.29 13.96
CA GLN A 15 -18.81 -9.60 12.69
C GLN A 15 -17.68 -8.60 12.41
N ALA A 16 -17.16 -7.92 13.45
CA ALA A 16 -16.07 -6.96 13.30
C ALA A 16 -14.73 -7.67 13.01
N LEU A 17 -14.52 -8.84 13.62
CA LEU A 17 -13.37 -9.70 13.32
C LEU A 17 -13.43 -10.21 11.87
N ALA A 18 -14.58 -10.74 11.45
CA ALA A 18 -14.79 -11.20 10.08
C ALA A 18 -14.57 -10.07 9.06
N ALA A 19 -15.18 -8.90 9.28
CA ALA A 19 -14.98 -7.74 8.41
C ALA A 19 -13.52 -7.28 8.34
N SER A 20 -12.76 -7.36 9.44
CA SER A 20 -11.34 -7.01 9.44
C SER A 20 -10.48 -8.03 8.69
N ILE A 21 -10.88 -9.30 8.68
CA ILE A 21 -10.23 -10.35 7.88
C ILE A 21 -10.55 -10.15 6.40
N ASP A 22 -11.82 -9.95 6.06
CA ASP A 22 -12.29 -9.76 4.68
C ASP A 22 -11.67 -8.51 4.03
N ALA A 23 -11.50 -7.43 4.81
CA ALA A 23 -10.84 -6.20 4.36
C ALA A 23 -9.30 -6.31 4.30
N GLY A 24 -8.71 -7.44 4.70
CA GLY A 24 -7.26 -7.65 4.70
C GLY A 24 -6.51 -6.87 5.79
N TYR A 25 -7.21 -6.42 6.85
CA TYR A 25 -6.60 -5.74 8.00
C TYR A 25 -6.13 -6.70 9.09
N VAL A 26 -6.68 -7.92 9.13
CA VAL A 26 -6.25 -9.01 10.01
C VAL A 26 -6.02 -10.27 9.18
N THR A 27 -4.95 -11.00 9.49
CA THR A 27 -4.70 -12.36 9.00
C THR A 27 -5.07 -13.37 10.07
N ARG A 28 -5.66 -14.49 9.65
CA ARG A 28 -5.84 -15.70 10.46
C ARG A 28 -4.99 -16.81 9.86
N LYS A 29 -4.11 -17.42 10.65
CA LYS A 29 -3.30 -18.57 10.23
C LYS A 29 -3.57 -19.77 11.15
N SER A 30 -3.90 -20.91 10.56
CA SER A 30 -4.10 -22.16 11.29
C SER A 30 -2.77 -22.74 11.73
N HIS A 31 -2.72 -23.35 12.91
CA HIS A 31 -1.59 -24.14 13.36
C HIS A 31 -1.45 -25.40 12.47
N PRO A 32 -0.23 -25.82 12.10
CA PRO A 32 -0.05 -26.96 11.19
C PRO A 32 -0.65 -28.29 11.67
N GLU A 33 -0.67 -28.51 12.99
CA GLU A 33 -1.05 -29.80 13.60
C GLU A 33 -2.17 -29.73 14.65
N LEU A 34 -2.57 -28.54 15.11
CA LEU A 34 -3.46 -28.38 16.26
C LEU A 34 -4.69 -27.58 15.83
N PRO A 35 -5.83 -27.72 16.51
CA PRO A 35 -7.02 -26.93 16.21
C PRO A 35 -6.88 -25.51 16.80
N LEU A 36 -5.81 -24.81 16.45
CA LEU A 36 -5.51 -23.46 16.91
C LEU A 36 -5.37 -22.54 15.72
N SER A 37 -5.84 -21.31 15.87
CA SER A 37 -5.59 -20.23 14.92
C SER A 37 -4.93 -19.04 15.60
N ILE A 38 -3.97 -18.42 14.91
CA ILE A 38 -3.36 -17.15 15.30
C ILE A 38 -3.90 -15.99 14.47
N TYR A 39 -4.20 -14.87 15.13
CA TYR A 39 -4.76 -13.66 14.55
C TYR A 39 -3.80 -12.48 14.70
N THR A 40 -3.46 -11.85 13.57
CA THR A 40 -2.45 -10.78 13.51
C THR A 40 -2.82 -9.69 12.51
N TYR A 41 -2.75 -8.42 12.90
CA TYR A 41 -2.96 -7.28 12.01
C TYR A 41 -1.92 -7.25 10.90
N THR A 42 -2.32 -6.78 9.72
CA THR A 42 -1.48 -6.77 8.52
C THR A 42 -0.67 -5.49 8.37
N ARG A 43 0.28 -5.50 7.41
CA ARG A 43 0.97 -4.28 6.97
C ARG A 43 -0.01 -3.23 6.43
N THR A 44 -1.08 -3.65 5.77
CA THR A 44 -2.15 -2.77 5.28
C THR A 44 -2.81 -2.02 6.43
N ALA A 45 -3.21 -2.73 7.51
CA ALA A 45 -3.76 -2.08 8.71
C ALA A 45 -2.79 -1.06 9.31
N GLN A 46 -1.49 -1.35 9.25
CA GLN A 46 -0.45 -0.44 9.75
C GLN A 46 -0.25 0.80 8.87
N TYR A 47 -0.18 0.63 7.56
CA TYR A 47 0.01 1.72 6.59
C TYR A 47 -1.20 2.66 6.56
N GLU A 48 -2.41 2.08 6.49
CA GLU A 48 -3.66 2.82 6.46
C GLU A 48 -4.09 3.33 7.85
N ARG A 49 -3.39 2.92 8.91
CA ARG A 49 -3.66 3.28 10.31
C ARG A 49 -5.06 2.90 10.76
N VAL A 50 -5.53 1.73 10.34
CA VAL A 50 -6.83 1.17 10.73
C VAL A 50 -6.70 0.48 12.09
N TRP A 51 -6.79 1.28 13.15
CA TRP A 51 -6.66 0.84 14.53
C TRP A 51 -8.01 0.92 15.25
N ASN A 52 -8.58 -0.25 15.56
CA ASN A 52 -9.84 -0.41 16.26
C ASN A 52 -9.73 -1.55 17.30
N GLU A 53 -10.83 -1.88 17.97
CA GLU A 53 -10.88 -2.94 18.99
C GLU A 53 -10.41 -4.32 18.49
N VAL A 54 -10.57 -4.61 17.19
CA VAL A 54 -10.13 -5.87 16.57
C VAL A 54 -8.65 -5.81 16.20
N THR A 55 -8.25 -4.82 15.40
CA THR A 55 -6.89 -4.75 14.83
C THR A 55 -5.82 -4.46 15.89
N THR A 56 -6.19 -3.82 17.00
CA THR A 56 -5.28 -3.63 18.14
C THR A 56 -5.08 -4.91 18.96
N ARG A 57 -6.09 -5.79 19.02
CA ARG A 57 -6.04 -7.06 19.78
C ARG A 57 -5.40 -8.20 18.97
N CYS A 58 -5.54 -8.19 17.65
CA CYS A 58 -4.94 -9.19 16.77
C CYS A 58 -3.43 -8.95 16.62
N ARG A 59 -2.64 -9.29 17.64
CA ARG A 59 -1.17 -9.18 17.63
C ARG A 59 -0.53 -10.46 18.17
N GLY A 60 -0.88 -11.60 17.57
CA GLY A 60 -0.50 -12.92 18.06
C GLY A 60 -1.53 -13.52 19.00
N LEU A 61 -2.80 -13.16 18.81
CA LEU A 61 -3.94 -13.71 19.55
C LEU A 61 -4.14 -15.15 19.09
N VAL A 62 -4.14 -16.11 20.01
CA VAL A 62 -4.34 -17.53 19.68
C VAL A 62 -5.65 -18.00 20.28
N ALA A 63 -6.49 -18.63 19.45
CA ALA A 63 -7.74 -19.23 19.87
C ALA A 63 -7.86 -20.68 19.41
N ASP A 64 -8.57 -21.49 20.18
CA ASP A 64 -8.97 -22.84 19.81
C ASP A 64 -10.11 -22.77 18.80
N ASP A 65 -9.92 -23.39 17.63
CA ASP A 65 -10.87 -23.37 16.53
C ASP A 65 -12.13 -24.21 16.80
N THR A 66 -12.07 -25.12 17.78
CA THR A 66 -13.18 -25.99 18.17
C THR A 66 -14.05 -25.34 19.23
N THR A 67 -13.44 -24.76 20.27
CA THR A 67 -14.17 -24.19 21.41
C THR A 67 -14.38 -22.69 21.30
N GLY A 68 -13.57 -21.99 20.50
CA GLY A 68 -13.53 -20.53 20.44
C GLY A 68 -12.84 -19.87 21.64
N GLU A 69 -12.29 -20.67 22.57
CA GLU A 69 -11.58 -20.19 23.74
C GLU A 69 -10.26 -19.54 23.34
N ILE A 70 -9.91 -18.44 24.01
CA ILE A 70 -8.63 -17.78 23.85
C ILE A 70 -7.59 -18.59 24.63
N VAL A 71 -6.63 -19.13 23.89
CA VAL A 71 -5.53 -19.94 24.42
C VAL A 71 -4.32 -19.06 24.73
N ALA A 72 -4.13 -17.98 23.98
CA ALA A 72 -3.08 -16.99 24.24
C ALA A 72 -3.56 -15.57 23.98
N LEU A 73 -3.47 -14.70 24.99
CA LEU A 73 -3.84 -13.30 24.92
C LEU A 73 -2.59 -12.39 24.85
N PRO A 74 -2.33 -11.71 23.72
CA PRO A 74 -1.17 -10.85 23.58
C PRO A 74 -1.42 -9.45 24.15
N LEU A 75 -0.33 -8.68 24.28
CA LEU A 75 -0.42 -7.24 24.51
C LEU A 75 -1.15 -6.58 23.33
N PRO A 76 -2.20 -5.78 23.58
CA PRO A 76 -2.79 -4.94 22.55
C PRO A 76 -1.73 -4.04 21.92
N LYS A 77 -1.94 -3.65 20.67
CA LYS A 77 -1.09 -2.66 20.03
C LYS A 77 -1.18 -1.34 20.82
N PHE A 78 -0.01 -0.82 21.20
CA PHE A 78 0.14 0.51 21.80
C PHE A 78 1.03 1.43 20.96
N PHE A 79 0.85 2.74 21.15
CA PHE A 79 1.32 3.78 20.25
C PHE A 79 2.42 4.64 20.87
N ASN A 80 3.07 5.47 20.06
CA ASN A 80 4.10 6.38 20.58
C ASN A 80 3.46 7.50 21.42
N VAL A 81 4.16 8.00 22.43
CA VAL A 81 3.69 9.14 23.27
C VAL A 81 3.19 10.31 22.41
N GLY A 82 3.95 10.72 21.38
CA GLY A 82 3.54 11.80 20.48
C GLY A 82 2.27 11.52 19.65
N GLU A 83 1.89 10.25 19.45
CA GLU A 83 0.61 9.92 18.80
C GLU A 83 -0.58 10.22 19.73
N HIS A 84 -0.41 10.00 21.04
CA HIS A 84 -1.40 10.34 22.05
C HIS A 84 -1.56 11.85 22.25
N GLU A 85 -0.47 12.62 22.13
CA GLU A 85 -0.49 14.08 22.19
C GLU A 85 -1.20 14.71 20.98
N SER A 86 -1.06 14.07 19.81
CA SER A 86 -1.69 14.54 18.57
C SER A 86 -3.20 14.29 18.50
N GLY A 87 -3.79 13.66 19.52
CA GLY A 87 -5.23 13.43 19.65
C GLY A 87 -5.79 12.49 18.58
N GLN A 88 -5.02 11.48 18.14
CA GLN A 88 -5.53 10.50 17.18
C GLN A 88 -6.69 9.70 17.80
N PRO A 89 -7.77 9.39 17.05
CA PRO A 89 -8.89 8.62 17.59
C PRO A 89 -8.49 7.25 18.18
N TYR A 90 -7.43 6.63 17.65
CA TYR A 90 -6.91 5.34 18.11
C TYR A 90 -5.85 5.45 19.23
N ALA A 91 -5.36 6.65 19.50
CA ALA A 91 -4.41 6.95 20.57
C ALA A 91 -4.95 8.16 21.35
N PRO A 92 -5.96 7.95 22.21
CA PRO A 92 -6.50 9.03 23.03
C PRO A 92 -5.43 9.59 23.97
N ALA A 93 -5.68 10.78 24.53
CA ALA A 93 -4.77 11.40 25.48
C ALA A 93 -4.39 10.42 26.61
N LEU A 94 -3.10 10.42 26.98
CA LEU A 94 -2.60 9.57 28.04
C LEU A 94 -3.33 9.89 29.36
N PRO A 95 -3.67 8.87 30.16
CA PRO A 95 -4.35 9.08 31.42
C PRO A 95 -3.45 9.83 32.42
N ASP A 96 -4.07 10.69 33.23
CA ASP A 96 -3.42 11.34 34.37
C ASP A 96 -3.37 10.37 35.56
N GLU A 97 -2.52 9.35 35.44
CA GLU A 97 -2.33 8.32 36.45
C GLU A 97 -0.85 7.91 36.55
N PRO A 98 -0.41 7.32 37.68
CA PRO A 98 0.94 6.80 37.81
C PRO A 98 1.25 5.73 36.75
N PHE A 99 2.49 5.71 36.28
CA PHE A 99 3.00 4.71 35.35
C PHE A 99 4.34 4.14 35.79
N GLU A 100 4.60 2.91 35.35
CA GLU A 100 5.89 2.25 35.44
C GLU A 100 6.66 2.45 34.13
N VAL A 101 7.99 2.55 34.23
CA VAL A 101 8.88 2.74 33.09
C VAL A 101 9.64 1.44 32.85
N TYR A 102 9.28 0.73 31.78
CA TYR A 102 9.99 -0.48 31.37
C TYR A 102 11.00 -0.13 30.27
N GLU A 103 12.15 -0.80 30.28
CA GLU A 103 13.03 -0.83 29.12
C GLU A 103 12.25 -1.35 27.91
N LYS A 104 12.34 -0.65 26.78
CA LYS A 104 11.84 -1.19 25.52
C LYS A 104 12.93 -2.08 24.91
N VAL A 105 12.75 -3.38 25.09
CA VAL A 105 13.61 -4.40 24.49
C VAL A 105 13.34 -4.45 22.97
N ASP A 106 14.41 -4.48 22.17
CA ASP A 106 14.39 -4.45 20.71
C ASP A 106 14.61 -5.86 20.15
N GLY A 107 13.52 -6.60 19.97
CA GLY A 107 13.57 -7.97 19.44
C GLY A 107 12.23 -8.39 18.83
N SER A 108 11.96 -9.70 18.85
CA SER A 108 10.69 -10.24 18.34
C SER A 108 9.79 -10.78 19.45
N LEU A 109 8.49 -10.50 19.36
CA LEU A 109 7.51 -10.94 20.36
C LEU A 109 7.35 -12.46 20.35
N ALA A 110 7.59 -13.09 21.50
CA ALA A 110 7.15 -14.44 21.86
C ALA A 110 5.82 -14.40 22.62
N VAL A 111 4.87 -15.21 22.18
CA VAL A 111 3.61 -15.51 22.86
C VAL A 111 3.70 -16.95 23.37
N VAL A 112 3.90 -17.11 24.68
CA VAL A 112 4.08 -18.42 25.33
C VAL A 112 2.79 -18.82 26.04
N PHE A 113 2.26 -19.98 25.70
CA PHE A 113 0.98 -20.47 26.20
C PHE A 113 1.00 -21.98 26.42
N HIS A 114 0.10 -22.48 27.28
CA HIS A 114 -0.01 -23.91 27.58
C HIS A 114 -1.23 -24.49 26.86
N TYR A 115 -1.01 -25.51 26.04
CA TYR A 115 -2.09 -26.18 25.30
C TYR A 115 -1.84 -27.68 25.21
N ALA A 116 -2.88 -28.48 25.47
CA ALA A 116 -2.84 -29.94 25.45
C ALA A 116 -1.68 -30.55 26.26
N GLY A 117 -1.43 -30.04 27.47
CA GLY A 117 -0.40 -30.56 28.38
C GLY A 117 1.04 -30.16 28.04
N ARG A 118 1.24 -29.23 27.10
CA ARG A 118 2.57 -28.77 26.70
C ARG A 118 2.63 -27.24 26.57
N TRP A 119 3.77 -26.67 26.94
CA TRP A 119 4.11 -25.28 26.67
C TRP A 119 4.49 -25.07 25.21
N ARG A 120 3.92 -24.04 24.60
CA ARG A 120 4.07 -23.69 23.20
C ARG A 120 4.44 -22.23 23.04
N VAL A 121 5.14 -21.91 21.96
CA VAL A 121 5.54 -20.55 21.62
C VAL A 121 5.08 -20.22 20.20
N ALA A 122 4.45 -19.07 20.04
CA ALA A 122 4.25 -18.41 18.75
C ALA A 122 5.02 -17.09 18.71
N SER A 123 5.35 -16.62 17.52
CA SER A 123 5.76 -15.23 17.32
C SER A 123 4.52 -14.32 17.20
N LYS A 124 4.69 -13.04 16.85
CA LYS A 124 3.57 -12.12 16.63
C LYS A 124 2.56 -12.63 15.60
N GLY A 125 2.97 -13.42 14.60
CA GLY A 125 2.07 -13.85 13.53
C GLY A 125 2.33 -15.24 12.94
N SER A 126 3.12 -16.08 13.61
CA SER A 126 3.40 -17.44 13.15
C SER A 126 3.66 -18.40 14.30
N PHE A 127 3.26 -19.65 14.12
CA PHE A 127 3.65 -20.77 15.00
C PHE A 127 5.00 -21.38 14.61
N VAL A 128 5.51 -21.08 13.40
CA VAL A 128 6.63 -21.80 12.77
C VAL A 128 7.68 -20.88 12.14
N SER A 129 7.65 -19.57 12.42
CA SER A 129 8.75 -18.67 12.05
C SER A 129 10.06 -19.12 12.69
N ALA A 130 11.21 -18.65 12.19
CA ALA A 130 12.49 -18.98 12.84
C ALA A 130 12.53 -18.48 14.29
N GLN A 131 11.96 -17.31 14.58
CA GLN A 131 11.83 -16.78 15.93
C GLN A 131 10.97 -17.70 16.81
N ALA A 132 9.78 -18.09 16.33
CA ALA A 132 8.90 -19.01 17.07
C ALA A 132 9.58 -20.37 17.32
N THR A 133 10.23 -20.91 16.29
CA THR A 133 10.97 -22.18 16.36
C THR A 133 12.16 -22.10 17.31
N TRP A 134 12.93 -21.00 17.25
CA TRP A 134 14.06 -20.75 18.14
C TRP A 134 13.59 -20.65 19.59
N ALA A 135 12.54 -19.87 19.84
CA ALA A 135 11.98 -19.67 21.16
C ALA A 135 11.36 -20.96 21.72
N GLN A 136 10.68 -21.76 20.88
CA GLN A 136 10.18 -23.07 21.26
C GLN A 136 11.31 -24.02 21.67
N ARG A 137 12.38 -24.14 20.85
CA ARG A 137 13.54 -24.99 21.17
C ARG A 137 14.20 -24.56 22.48
N ARG A 138 14.30 -23.24 22.70
CA ARG A 138 14.84 -22.71 23.94
C ARG A 138 13.95 -23.09 25.12
N LEU A 139 12.64 -22.89 25.02
CA LEU A 139 11.67 -23.21 26.07
C LEU A 139 11.65 -24.71 26.39
N ASP A 140 11.70 -25.57 25.38
CA ASP A 140 11.77 -27.04 25.54
C ASP A 140 13.01 -27.48 26.35
N GLY A 141 14.08 -26.69 26.33
CA GLY A 141 15.31 -26.91 27.10
C GLY A 141 15.35 -26.25 28.48
N LYS A 142 14.26 -25.61 28.92
CA LYS A 142 14.16 -24.88 30.20
C LYS A 142 13.26 -25.58 31.20
N ASP A 143 13.44 -25.27 32.48
CA ASP A 143 12.50 -25.70 33.52
C ASP A 143 11.24 -24.85 33.45
N THR A 144 10.16 -25.47 33.00
CA THR A 144 8.83 -24.84 32.86
C THR A 144 7.88 -25.23 33.99
N GLY A 145 8.35 -25.95 35.02
CA GLY A 145 7.51 -26.43 36.12
C GLY A 145 6.93 -25.33 37.00
N ALA A 146 7.55 -24.15 37.02
CA ALA A 146 7.05 -22.98 37.73
C ALA A 146 6.01 -22.17 36.94
N LEU A 147 5.92 -22.37 35.62
CA LEU A 147 4.92 -21.68 34.79
C LEU A 147 3.51 -22.20 35.11
N ARG A 148 2.53 -21.30 35.07
CA ARG A 148 1.14 -21.63 35.41
C ARG A 148 0.29 -21.84 34.15
N PRO A 149 -0.23 -23.06 33.91
CA PRO A 149 -1.20 -23.29 32.85
C PRO A 149 -2.38 -22.31 32.95
N GLY A 150 -2.80 -21.77 31.81
CA GLY A 150 -3.80 -20.71 31.74
C GLY A 150 -3.24 -19.29 31.78
N THR A 151 -1.96 -19.12 32.14
CA THR A 151 -1.28 -17.84 31.96
C THR A 151 -0.62 -17.78 30.59
N THR A 152 -0.91 -16.72 29.84
CA THR A 152 -0.12 -16.34 28.66
C THR A 152 1.08 -15.52 29.12
N TYR A 153 2.29 -15.96 28.82
CA TYR A 153 3.51 -15.20 29.09
C TYR A 153 3.99 -14.56 27.79
N LEU A 154 4.28 -13.26 27.84
CA LEU A 154 4.74 -12.50 26.69
C LEU A 154 6.18 -12.10 26.93
N ALA A 155 7.05 -12.47 26.00
CA ALA A 155 8.48 -12.22 26.12
C ALA A 155 9.05 -11.62 24.83
N GLU A 156 10.19 -10.95 24.94
CA GLU A 156 10.99 -10.55 23.78
C GLU A 156 12.05 -11.61 23.50
N ILE A 157 12.14 -12.04 22.25
CA ILE A 157 13.12 -13.02 21.76
C ILE A 157 14.39 -12.28 21.40
N LEU A 158 15.49 -12.62 22.08
CA LEU A 158 16.81 -12.07 21.82
C LEU A 158 17.77 -13.18 21.41
N TYR A 159 18.37 -13.03 20.24
CA TYR A 159 19.54 -13.79 19.79
C TYR A 159 20.33 -13.00 18.75
N PRO A 160 21.64 -13.26 18.57
CA PRO A 160 22.50 -12.42 17.72
C PRO A 160 22.01 -12.25 16.28
N GLN A 161 21.41 -13.31 15.70
CA GLN A 161 20.90 -13.28 14.33
C GLN A 161 19.56 -12.53 14.18
N ASN A 162 18.94 -12.08 15.27
CA ASN A 162 17.66 -11.36 15.31
C ASN A 162 17.82 -9.90 15.74
N ARG A 163 18.98 -9.32 15.45
CA ARG A 163 19.30 -7.93 15.79
C ARG A 163 18.50 -6.99 14.90
N ILE A 164 17.65 -6.15 15.47
CA ILE A 164 16.91 -5.11 14.72
C ILE A 164 17.77 -3.84 14.63
N VAL A 165 18.05 -3.18 15.76
CA VAL A 165 18.99 -2.04 15.85
C VAL A 165 19.94 -2.21 17.03
N VAL A 166 19.39 -2.53 18.22
CA VAL A 166 20.14 -2.63 19.47
C VAL A 166 21.09 -3.83 19.46
N ASP A 167 22.33 -3.62 19.90
CA ASP A 167 23.35 -4.65 20.01
C ASP A 167 23.31 -5.31 21.41
N TYR A 168 22.74 -6.51 21.47
CA TYR A 168 22.78 -7.31 22.70
C TYR A 168 24.00 -8.24 22.78
N GLY A 169 24.96 -8.13 21.85
CA GLY A 169 26.11 -9.01 21.73
C GLY A 169 25.70 -10.48 21.56
N ASP A 170 26.36 -11.37 22.30
CA ASP A 170 26.08 -12.82 22.26
C ASP A 170 24.84 -13.26 23.08
N ARG A 171 24.07 -12.30 23.62
CA ARG A 171 22.93 -12.58 24.49
C ARG A 171 21.88 -13.42 23.74
N ARG A 172 21.48 -14.51 24.38
CA ARG A 172 20.41 -15.41 23.93
C ARG A 172 19.40 -15.54 25.05
N ASP A 173 18.22 -14.96 24.89
CA ASP A 173 17.26 -14.79 25.99
C ASP A 173 15.79 -14.76 25.55
N LEU A 174 14.90 -15.00 26.52
CA LEU A 174 13.47 -14.69 26.43
C LEU A 174 13.15 -13.73 27.58
N VAL A 175 13.06 -12.44 27.28
CA VAL A 175 12.88 -11.40 28.29
C VAL A 175 11.39 -11.21 28.57
N LEU A 176 10.90 -11.59 29.75
CA LEU A 176 9.49 -11.43 30.11
C LEU A 176 9.08 -9.95 30.12
N LEU A 177 8.02 -9.64 29.38
CA LEU A 177 7.45 -8.29 29.25
C LEU A 177 6.13 -8.13 30.02
N ALA A 178 5.27 -9.14 29.95
CA ALA A 178 3.94 -9.12 30.55
C ALA A 178 3.38 -10.55 30.67
N ALA A 179 2.35 -10.73 31.48
CA ALA A 179 1.61 -11.98 31.56
C ALA A 179 0.10 -11.72 31.73
N PHE A 180 -0.73 -12.58 31.17
CA PHE A 180 -2.20 -12.46 31.21
C PHE A 180 -2.83 -13.76 31.69
N GLY A 181 -3.80 -13.68 32.60
CA GLY A 181 -4.62 -14.80 33.03
C GLY A 181 -5.66 -15.21 31.97
N GLN A 182 -6.35 -16.33 32.21
CA GLN A 182 -7.39 -16.85 31.31
C GLN A 182 -8.62 -15.95 31.20
N ASP A 183 -8.86 -15.13 32.21
CA ASP A 183 -9.92 -14.13 32.25
C ASP A 183 -9.53 -12.81 31.56
N GLY A 184 -8.31 -12.74 31.01
CA GLY A 184 -7.77 -11.56 30.36
C GLY A 184 -7.19 -10.51 31.31
N THR A 185 -7.14 -10.78 32.62
CA THR A 185 -6.50 -9.89 33.58
C THR A 185 -4.98 -9.90 33.41
N GLU A 186 -4.36 -8.73 33.45
CA GLU A 186 -2.91 -8.62 33.44
C GLU A 186 -2.36 -9.04 34.82
N VAL A 187 -1.48 -10.06 34.82
CA VAL A 187 -0.76 -10.49 36.01
C VAL A 187 0.37 -9.50 36.28
N PRO A 188 0.48 -8.92 37.48
CA PRO A 188 1.58 -8.02 37.82
C PRO A 188 2.94 -8.66 37.54
N LEU A 189 3.87 -7.90 36.97
CA LEU A 189 5.17 -8.43 36.56
C LEU A 189 5.94 -9.04 37.74
N ALA A 190 5.83 -8.44 38.94
CA ALA A 190 6.41 -8.95 40.17
C ALA A 190 5.85 -10.33 40.60
N GLU A 191 4.62 -10.66 40.23
CA GLU A 191 4.00 -11.97 40.49
C GLU A 191 4.32 -12.99 39.39
N ALA A 192 4.49 -12.53 38.15
CA ALA A 192 4.86 -13.38 37.02
C ALA A 192 6.36 -13.75 37.04
N ALA A 193 7.23 -12.85 37.51
CA ALA A 193 8.68 -13.00 37.50
C ALA A 193 9.21 -14.28 38.17
N PRO A 194 8.76 -14.67 39.39
CA PRO A 194 9.21 -15.92 40.02
C PRO A 194 8.84 -17.18 39.23
N HIS A 195 7.75 -17.15 38.47
CA HIS A 195 7.36 -18.27 37.61
C HIS A 195 8.23 -18.37 36.34
N TRP A 196 8.85 -17.26 35.93
CA TRP A 196 9.63 -17.14 34.69
C TRP A 196 11.14 -17.35 34.87
N GLU A 197 11.65 -17.31 36.09
CA GLU A 197 13.09 -17.38 36.41
C GLU A 197 13.79 -18.59 35.78
N GLY A 198 13.09 -19.74 35.68
CA GLY A 198 13.59 -20.96 35.04
C GLY A 198 13.68 -20.89 33.51
N VAL A 199 13.06 -19.90 32.86
CA VAL A 199 12.92 -19.75 31.41
C VAL A 199 13.87 -18.68 30.85
N GLY A 200 13.83 -17.47 31.41
CA GLY A 200 14.59 -16.32 30.91
C GLY A 200 14.61 -15.15 31.89
N SER A 201 15.17 -14.03 31.46
CA SER A 201 15.19 -12.80 32.27
C SER A 201 13.83 -12.09 32.26
N VAL A 202 13.70 -11.07 33.11
CA VAL A 202 12.53 -10.19 33.19
C VAL A 202 12.96 -8.79 32.74
N VAL A 203 12.07 -8.07 32.05
CA VAL A 203 12.35 -6.72 31.56
C VAL A 203 12.79 -5.79 32.69
N THR A 204 13.77 -4.94 32.41
CA THR A 204 14.26 -3.94 33.35
C THR A 204 13.17 -2.90 33.63
N VAL A 205 12.88 -2.67 34.90
CA VAL A 205 11.97 -1.61 35.36
C VAL A 205 12.80 -0.47 35.95
N TRP A 206 12.66 0.72 35.39
CA TRP A 206 13.34 1.92 35.86
C TRP A 206 12.56 2.62 36.98
N PRO A 207 13.24 3.39 37.85
CA PRO A 207 12.56 4.21 38.85
C PRO A 207 11.50 5.11 38.21
N ALA A 208 10.38 5.33 38.91
CA ALA A 208 9.33 6.22 38.43
C ALA A 208 9.86 7.65 38.25
N MET A 209 9.48 8.29 37.14
CA MET A 209 9.84 9.66 36.80
C MET A 209 8.71 10.36 36.05
N PRO A 210 8.64 11.69 36.09
CA PRO A 210 7.71 12.48 35.30
C PRO A 210 7.83 12.22 33.79
N LEU A 211 6.71 12.35 33.06
CA LEU A 211 6.68 12.13 31.61
C LEU A 211 7.57 13.10 30.84
N ASP A 212 7.61 14.37 31.24
CA ASP A 212 8.46 15.41 30.65
C ASP A 212 9.95 15.11 30.87
N GLU A 213 10.33 14.61 32.04
CA GLU A 213 11.69 14.16 32.32
C GLU A 213 12.08 12.97 31.42
N LEU A 214 11.20 11.96 31.29
CA LEU A 214 11.44 10.81 30.42
C LEU A 214 11.56 11.23 28.95
N MET A 215 10.73 12.17 28.50
CA MET A 215 10.80 12.69 27.14
C MET A 215 12.11 13.41 26.88
N ALA A 216 12.57 14.25 27.81
CA ALA A 216 13.88 14.91 27.71
C ALA A 216 15.05 13.92 27.65
N LEU A 217 14.98 12.79 28.36
CA LEU A 217 15.95 11.70 28.25
C LEU A 217 15.96 11.09 26.84
N THR A 218 14.78 10.86 26.25
CA THR A 218 14.67 10.28 24.90
C THR A 218 15.16 11.22 23.79
N GLU A 219 14.96 12.52 23.95
CA GLU A 219 15.45 13.55 23.02
C GLU A 219 16.97 13.73 23.11
N SER A 220 17.51 13.64 24.33
CA SER A 220 18.96 13.79 24.58
C SER A 220 19.77 12.49 24.42
N ASN A 221 19.11 11.36 24.11
CA ASN A 221 19.71 10.02 24.05
C ASN A 221 20.45 9.64 25.34
N THR A 222 19.78 9.83 26.47
CA THR A 222 20.32 9.55 27.80
C THR A 222 19.47 8.49 28.48
N LEU A 223 20.10 7.53 29.16
CA LEU A 223 19.41 6.54 29.98
C LEU A 223 19.14 7.08 31.39
N PRO A 224 18.14 6.55 32.11
CA PRO A 224 17.98 6.86 33.52
C PRO A 224 19.28 6.54 34.28
N GLY A 225 19.78 7.53 35.03
CA GLY A 225 21.12 7.47 35.65
C GLY A 225 22.19 8.31 34.93
N GLY A 226 21.87 8.93 33.79
CA GLY A 226 22.68 9.98 33.18
C GLY A 226 23.74 9.50 32.18
N ALA A 227 23.82 8.20 31.91
CA ALA A 227 24.68 7.66 30.87
C ALA A 227 24.13 8.00 29.48
N ARG A 228 24.98 8.48 28.57
CA ARG A 228 24.60 8.61 27.16
C ARG A 228 24.48 7.23 26.53
N ALA A 229 23.40 7.04 25.78
CA ALA A 229 23.19 5.87 24.93
C ALA A 229 23.27 6.29 23.46
N THR A 230 23.88 5.43 22.66
CA THR A 230 23.71 5.43 21.22
C THR A 230 22.41 4.71 20.85
N GLY A 231 21.95 4.86 19.61
CA GLY A 231 20.78 4.12 19.12
C GLY A 231 20.99 2.59 19.05
N MET A 232 22.24 2.12 19.19
CA MET A 232 22.57 0.70 19.29
C MET A 232 22.59 0.19 20.73
N ASP A 233 22.55 1.06 21.74
CA ASP A 233 22.58 0.65 23.15
C ASP A 233 21.18 0.39 23.72
N ALA A 234 20.18 1.15 23.25
CA ALA A 234 18.79 1.01 23.71
C ALA A 234 17.80 1.58 22.69
N GLU A 235 16.62 0.98 22.61
CA GLU A 235 15.52 1.51 21.80
C GLU A 235 14.79 2.67 22.50
N GLY A 236 14.57 2.53 23.80
CA GLY A 236 13.84 3.50 24.62
C GLY A 236 13.03 2.82 25.70
N PHE A 237 11.80 3.27 25.91
CA PHE A 237 10.97 2.92 27.06
C PHE A 237 9.53 2.57 26.66
N VAL A 238 8.93 1.70 27.46
CA VAL A 238 7.48 1.46 27.48
C VAL A 238 6.94 1.98 28.80
N LEU A 239 5.95 2.87 28.72
CA LEU A 239 5.21 3.36 29.85
C LEU A 239 4.00 2.45 30.05
N ARG A 240 3.85 1.87 31.25
CA ARG A 240 2.65 1.14 31.64
C ARG A 240 1.92 1.92 32.73
N PHE A 241 0.77 2.46 32.39
CA PHE A 241 -0.06 3.18 33.34
C PHE A 241 -0.90 2.23 34.22
N ALA A 242 -1.38 2.73 35.37
CA ALA A 242 -2.14 1.93 36.32
C ALA A 242 -3.41 1.28 35.73
N SER A 243 -4.07 1.92 34.76
CA SER A 243 -5.21 1.36 34.01
C SER A 243 -4.83 0.21 33.06
N GLY A 244 -3.54 -0.03 32.83
CA GLY A 244 -3.03 -0.97 31.83
C GLY A 244 -2.78 -0.34 30.46
N VAL A 245 -3.15 0.93 30.24
CA VAL A 245 -2.78 1.70 29.05
C VAL A 245 -1.26 1.70 28.92
N ARG A 246 -0.77 1.54 27.69
CA ARG A 246 0.65 1.57 27.38
C ARG A 246 0.96 2.59 26.31
N ALA A 247 2.15 3.17 26.40
CA ALA A 247 2.73 4.02 25.38
C ALA A 247 4.23 3.73 25.24
N LYS A 248 4.83 4.09 24.12
CA LYS A 248 6.28 3.95 23.91
C LYS A 248 6.94 5.29 23.62
N ALA A 249 8.11 5.49 24.21
CA ALA A 249 8.99 6.63 23.97
C ALA A 249 10.35 6.09 23.49
N LYS A 250 10.76 6.43 22.28
CA LYS A 250 11.99 5.89 21.67
C LYS A 250 13.09 6.95 21.68
N LEU A 251 14.34 6.53 21.85
CA LEU A 251 15.49 7.42 21.73
C LEU A 251 15.55 8.01 20.31
N SER A 252 15.86 9.30 20.22
CA SER A 252 15.95 10.00 18.93
C SER A 252 16.96 9.36 17.99
N GLU A 253 18.09 8.90 18.53
CA GLU A 253 19.13 8.22 17.79
C GLU A 253 18.70 6.83 17.30
N TYR A 254 17.99 6.05 18.13
CA TYR A 254 17.40 4.79 17.69
C TYR A 254 16.42 5.03 16.52
N VAL A 255 15.54 6.04 16.63
CA VAL A 255 14.58 6.36 15.55
C VAL A 255 15.31 6.73 14.26
N ARG A 256 16.42 7.46 14.35
CA ARG A 256 17.28 7.81 13.21
C ARG A 256 17.90 6.56 12.58
N LEU A 257 18.53 5.70 13.37
CA LEU A 257 19.18 4.46 12.89
C LEU A 257 18.16 3.50 12.29
N HIS A 258 17.05 3.24 12.99
CA HIS A 258 15.96 2.42 12.48
C HIS A 258 15.45 2.94 11.13
N ARG A 259 15.31 4.26 10.96
CA ARG A 259 14.89 4.85 9.67
C ARG A 259 15.94 4.59 8.59
N VAL A 260 17.23 4.71 8.90
CA VAL A 260 18.30 4.41 7.94
C VAL A 260 18.26 2.94 7.53
N LEU A 261 18.24 2.02 8.49
CA LEU A 261 18.24 0.59 8.26
C LEU A 261 17.02 0.14 7.44
N THR A 262 15.83 0.60 7.81
CA THR A 262 14.58 0.18 7.15
C THR A 262 14.27 0.91 5.84
N ALA A 263 15.00 1.99 5.50
CA ALA A 263 14.75 2.76 4.28
C ALA A 263 15.80 2.55 3.18
N VAL A 264 17.00 2.05 3.50
CA VAL A 264 18.07 1.85 2.51
C VAL A 264 17.86 0.52 1.80
N THR A 265 17.68 0.58 0.49
CA THR A 265 17.54 -0.59 -0.39
C THR A 265 18.82 -0.88 -1.17
N GLU A 266 18.95 -2.07 -1.75
CA GLU A 266 20.05 -2.40 -2.68
C GLU A 266 20.18 -1.39 -3.84
N ARG A 267 19.04 -0.84 -4.28
CA ARG A 267 19.00 0.19 -5.33
C ARG A 267 19.59 1.52 -4.86
N ASP A 268 19.38 1.87 -3.60
CA ASP A 268 19.96 3.08 -3.02
C ASP A 268 21.47 2.93 -2.83
N ILE A 269 21.94 1.70 -2.52
CA ILE A 269 23.36 1.35 -2.47
C ILE A 269 23.98 1.42 -3.87
N TRP A 270 23.37 0.79 -4.88
CA TRP A 270 23.81 0.86 -6.27
C TRP A 270 23.96 2.30 -6.77
N ARG A 271 22.99 3.17 -6.42
CA ARG A 271 23.02 4.59 -6.78
C ARG A 271 24.13 5.33 -6.04
N SER A 272 24.21 5.17 -4.72
CA SER A 272 25.17 5.87 -3.85
C SER A 272 26.62 5.47 -4.16
N HIS A 273 26.89 4.17 -4.26
CA HIS A 273 28.19 3.66 -4.67
C HIS A 273 28.53 4.07 -6.11
N GLY A 274 27.54 4.10 -7.02
CA GLY A 274 27.72 4.62 -8.38
C GLY A 274 28.17 6.09 -8.40
N ILE A 275 27.57 6.95 -7.59
CA ILE A 275 27.97 8.36 -7.47
C ILE A 275 29.42 8.47 -7.00
N GLN A 276 29.80 7.68 -5.99
CA GLN A 276 31.17 7.66 -5.44
C GLN A 276 32.18 7.11 -6.45
N ARG A 277 31.85 6.00 -7.11
CA ARG A 277 32.68 5.33 -8.12
C ARG A 277 32.99 6.24 -9.31
N PHE A 278 32.02 7.04 -9.75
CA PHE A 278 32.13 7.86 -10.94
C PHE A 278 32.21 9.37 -10.65
N ALA A 279 32.60 9.77 -9.44
CA ALA A 279 32.63 11.16 -8.99
C ALA A 279 33.44 12.13 -9.89
N GLY A 280 34.35 11.61 -10.73
CA GLY A 280 35.09 12.39 -11.73
C GLY A 280 34.30 12.78 -13.00
N LEU A 281 33.07 12.28 -13.19
CA LEU A 281 32.22 12.62 -14.34
C LEU A 281 31.32 13.82 -14.06
N PRO A 282 30.87 14.56 -15.10
CA PRO A 282 29.93 15.67 -14.92
C PRO A 282 28.63 15.23 -14.24
N ALA A 283 28.13 16.01 -13.28
CA ALA A 283 26.94 15.68 -12.50
C ALA A 283 25.70 15.36 -13.36
N LYS A 284 25.53 16.06 -14.49
CA LYS A 284 24.47 15.77 -15.47
C LYS A 284 24.57 14.38 -16.10
N GLN A 285 25.78 13.91 -16.37
CA GLN A 285 26.03 12.59 -16.95
C GLN A 285 25.80 11.49 -15.90
N LEU A 286 26.18 11.73 -14.65
CA LEU A 286 25.88 10.84 -13.52
C LEU A 286 24.39 10.74 -13.23
N ALA A 287 23.70 11.89 -13.16
CA ALA A 287 22.25 11.96 -12.96
C ALA A 287 21.48 11.14 -14.00
N GLN A 288 21.83 11.32 -15.28
CA GLN A 288 21.24 10.55 -16.37
C GLN A 288 21.60 9.06 -16.33
N GLY A 289 22.84 8.74 -15.95
CA GLY A 289 23.31 7.36 -15.85
C GLY A 289 22.63 6.60 -14.71
N LEU A 290 22.60 7.19 -13.51
CA LEU A 290 22.14 6.56 -12.27
C LEU A 290 20.65 6.80 -11.98
N ASN A 291 19.94 7.44 -12.90
CA ASN A 291 18.52 7.76 -12.79
C ASN A 291 18.21 8.54 -11.49
N CYS A 292 18.97 9.61 -11.27
CA CYS A 292 18.83 10.56 -10.18
C CYS A 292 18.87 12.01 -10.70
N THR A 293 18.68 12.98 -9.81
CA THR A 293 18.75 14.41 -10.11
C THR A 293 20.17 14.95 -9.98
N VAL A 294 20.45 16.09 -10.61
CA VAL A 294 21.76 16.75 -10.48
C VAL A 294 22.00 17.21 -9.04
N ASP A 295 20.97 17.75 -8.39
CA ASP A 295 21.03 18.20 -7.00
C ASP A 295 21.41 17.06 -6.04
N GLU A 296 20.89 15.84 -6.24
CA GLU A 296 21.25 14.65 -5.45
C GLU A 296 22.72 14.24 -5.62
N VAL A 297 23.29 14.41 -6.81
CA VAL A 297 24.71 14.14 -7.07
C VAL A 297 25.59 15.18 -6.38
N GLU A 298 25.22 16.46 -6.49
CA GLU A 298 26.00 17.58 -5.94
C GLU A 298 25.91 17.66 -4.40
N ALA A 299 24.76 17.37 -3.81
CA ALA A 299 24.56 17.36 -2.35
C ALA A 299 25.39 16.32 -1.61
N SER A 300 25.79 15.24 -2.29
CA SER A 300 26.53 14.12 -1.69
C SER A 300 28.04 14.34 -1.54
N GLY A 301 28.59 15.39 -2.16
CA GLY A 301 30.05 15.63 -2.18
C GLY A 301 30.88 14.48 -2.76
N GLY A 302 30.26 13.53 -3.48
CA GLY A 302 30.91 12.34 -4.03
C GLY A 302 31.15 11.20 -3.02
N LYS A 303 30.64 11.29 -1.78
CA LYS A 303 30.75 10.23 -0.76
C LYS A 303 29.45 10.03 0.03
N PRO A 304 28.32 9.75 -0.65
CA PRO A 304 27.02 9.58 0.03
C PRO A 304 26.99 8.39 1.00
N LEU A 305 27.86 7.40 0.81
CA LEU A 305 27.79 6.13 1.54
C LEU A 305 28.72 6.08 2.75
N ASP A 306 29.94 6.62 2.65
CA ASP A 306 30.91 6.60 3.76
C ASP A 306 30.36 7.28 5.04
N ALA A 307 29.69 8.43 4.90
CA ALA A 307 29.08 9.14 6.03
C ALA A 307 27.88 8.40 6.66
N LEU A 308 27.22 7.53 5.88
CA LEU A 308 26.14 6.67 6.34
C LEU A 308 26.69 5.46 7.11
N LEU A 309 27.76 4.85 6.58
CA LEU A 309 28.40 3.65 7.13
C LEU A 309 29.13 3.90 8.46
N GLU A 310 29.60 5.11 8.71
CA GLU A 310 30.26 5.47 9.98
C GLU A 310 29.35 5.41 11.22
N GLN A 311 28.03 5.33 11.03
CA GLN A 311 27.05 5.50 12.12
C GLN A 311 26.05 4.35 12.25
N VAL A 312 26.22 3.28 11.49
CA VAL A 312 25.30 2.13 11.41
C VAL A 312 25.96 0.88 11.97
N PRO A 313 25.19 -0.14 12.40
CA PRO A 313 25.73 -1.43 12.86
C PRO A 313 26.69 -2.09 11.86
N ASP A 314 27.66 -2.85 12.39
CA ASP A 314 28.66 -3.58 11.59
C ASP A 314 28.01 -4.61 10.64
N GLU A 315 26.87 -5.19 11.00
CA GLU A 315 26.14 -6.13 10.14
C GLU A 315 25.50 -5.41 8.94
N PHE A 316 25.02 -4.19 9.14
CA PHE A 316 24.54 -3.37 8.03
C PHE A 316 25.70 -2.92 7.15
N ASP A 317 26.82 -2.49 7.73
CA ASP A 317 28.04 -2.20 6.95
C ASP A 317 28.50 -3.42 6.15
N THR A 318 28.51 -4.60 6.78
CA THR A 318 28.85 -5.87 6.12
C THR A 318 27.90 -6.17 4.97
N TRP A 319 26.58 -6.06 5.18
CA TRP A 319 25.59 -6.26 4.11
C TRP A 319 25.77 -5.24 2.98
N VAL A 320 25.95 -3.95 3.28
CA VAL A 320 26.23 -2.93 2.26
C VAL A 320 27.49 -3.28 1.47
N ARG A 321 28.56 -3.72 2.14
CA ARG A 321 29.81 -4.16 1.50
C ARG A 321 29.61 -5.41 0.63
N GLU A 322 28.81 -6.37 1.07
CA GLU A 322 28.46 -7.58 0.31
C GLU A 322 27.66 -7.23 -0.95
N VAL A 323 26.66 -6.35 -0.84
CA VAL A 323 25.91 -5.83 -1.99
C VAL A 323 26.84 -5.11 -2.96
N ILE A 324 27.71 -4.21 -2.46
CA ILE A 324 28.72 -3.54 -3.29
C ILE A 324 29.61 -4.56 -4.00
N ALA A 325 30.15 -5.55 -3.27
CA ALA A 325 31.02 -6.57 -3.85
C ALA A 325 30.32 -7.40 -4.93
N GLY A 326 29.04 -7.72 -4.73
CA GLY A 326 28.17 -8.37 -5.73
C GLY A 326 28.01 -7.51 -6.99
N LEU A 327 27.66 -6.23 -6.81
CA LEU A 327 27.51 -5.27 -7.90
C LEU A 327 28.82 -5.07 -8.67
N GLU A 328 29.96 -4.96 -7.99
CA GLU A 328 31.27 -4.82 -8.63
C GLU A 328 31.66 -6.07 -9.41
N THR A 329 31.40 -7.25 -8.85
CA THR A 329 31.65 -8.54 -9.51
C THR A 329 30.83 -8.65 -10.79
N GLU A 330 29.55 -8.26 -10.73
CA GLU A 330 28.67 -8.29 -11.88
C GLU A 330 29.09 -7.24 -12.93
N ALA A 331 29.45 -6.03 -12.52
CA ALA A 331 29.88 -4.98 -13.43
C ALA A 331 31.16 -5.40 -14.17
N ALA A 332 32.11 -6.00 -13.46
CA ALA A 332 33.33 -6.55 -14.06
C ALA A 332 33.04 -7.71 -15.04
N ARG A 333 32.02 -8.53 -14.76
CA ARG A 333 31.56 -9.58 -15.70
C ARG A 333 31.01 -8.96 -16.98
N HIS A 334 30.22 -7.89 -16.88
CA HIS A 334 29.69 -7.18 -18.06
C HIS A 334 30.80 -6.49 -18.86
N GLU A 335 31.78 -5.84 -18.23
CA GLU A 335 32.93 -5.26 -18.93
C GLU A 335 33.74 -6.33 -19.69
N ARG A 336 34.02 -7.49 -19.07
CA ARG A 336 34.70 -8.60 -19.76
C ARG A 336 33.92 -9.09 -20.99
N ALA A 337 32.60 -9.21 -20.87
CA ALA A 337 31.76 -9.60 -22.00
C ALA A 337 31.78 -8.58 -23.14
N VAL A 338 31.82 -7.28 -22.83
CA VAL A 338 31.99 -6.21 -23.82
C VAL A 338 33.36 -6.32 -24.51
N ASP A 339 34.42 -6.58 -23.75
CA ASP A 339 35.78 -6.68 -24.31
C ASP A 339 35.98 -7.89 -25.21
N GLU A 340 35.48 -9.05 -24.80
CA GLU A 340 35.51 -10.27 -25.61
C GLU A 340 34.72 -10.09 -26.91
N ALA A 341 33.51 -9.52 -26.82
CA ALA A 341 32.69 -9.24 -27.99
C ALA A 341 33.35 -8.18 -28.90
N TYR A 342 33.94 -7.12 -28.34
CA TYR A 342 34.64 -6.11 -29.12
C TYR A 342 35.87 -6.67 -29.82
N ALA A 343 36.68 -7.49 -29.15
CA ALA A 343 37.86 -8.13 -29.73
C ALA A 343 37.48 -8.99 -30.96
N GLY A 344 36.37 -9.73 -30.88
CA GLY A 344 35.84 -10.50 -32.01
C GLY A 344 35.37 -9.63 -33.18
N LEU A 345 34.91 -8.40 -32.92
CA LEU A 345 34.36 -7.47 -33.92
C LEU A 345 35.32 -6.37 -34.36
N ALA A 346 36.49 -6.25 -33.73
CA ALA A 346 37.44 -5.16 -33.96
C ALA A 346 37.89 -5.04 -35.43
N HIS A 347 37.95 -6.16 -36.15
CA HIS A 347 38.27 -6.19 -37.58
C HIS A 347 37.24 -5.45 -38.45
N LEU A 348 36.03 -5.22 -37.95
CA LEU A 348 34.95 -4.47 -38.62
C LEU A 348 34.94 -2.99 -38.25
N ALA A 349 35.83 -2.51 -37.37
CA ALA A 349 35.81 -1.14 -36.86
C ALA A 349 35.87 -0.05 -37.96
N ALA A 350 36.47 -0.36 -39.11
CA ALA A 350 36.55 0.53 -40.28
C ALA A 350 35.23 0.66 -41.07
N ASP A 351 34.30 -0.28 -40.93
CA ASP A 351 32.98 -0.25 -41.53
C ASP A 351 31.91 -0.30 -40.43
N ARG A 352 31.48 0.90 -40.00
CA ARG A 352 30.41 1.06 -38.99
C ARG A 352 29.12 0.33 -39.35
N GLY A 353 28.80 0.18 -40.63
CA GLY A 353 27.62 -0.55 -41.09
C GLY A 353 27.75 -2.07 -40.89
N ALA A 354 28.92 -2.62 -41.22
CA ALA A 354 29.24 -4.03 -40.95
C ALA A 354 29.32 -4.32 -39.44
N PHE A 355 29.96 -3.42 -38.67
CA PHE A 355 30.01 -3.51 -37.22
C PHE A 355 28.60 -3.53 -36.61
N ALA A 356 27.70 -2.64 -37.03
CA ALA A 356 26.32 -2.60 -36.54
C ALA A 356 25.53 -3.89 -36.84
N ARG A 357 25.71 -4.49 -38.02
CA ARG A 357 25.09 -5.78 -38.36
C ARG A 357 25.63 -6.91 -37.48
N ALA A 358 26.93 -6.93 -37.22
CA ALA A 358 27.55 -7.94 -36.37
C ALA A 358 27.13 -7.79 -34.90
N VAL A 359 27.05 -6.56 -34.38
CA VAL A 359 26.49 -6.28 -33.04
C VAL A 359 25.04 -6.76 -32.93
N LYS A 360 24.21 -6.53 -33.95
CA LYS A 360 22.80 -7.00 -33.96
C LYS A 360 22.66 -8.52 -33.96
N ALA A 361 23.70 -9.24 -34.42
CA ALA A 361 23.75 -10.69 -34.45
C ALA A 361 24.29 -11.32 -33.15
N LEU A 362 24.77 -10.51 -32.20
CA LEU A 362 25.22 -11.02 -30.90
C LEU A 362 24.03 -11.50 -30.06
N PRO A 363 24.20 -12.60 -29.29
CA PRO A 363 23.15 -13.14 -28.45
C PRO A 363 22.79 -12.22 -27.26
N ASP A 364 23.76 -11.54 -26.65
CA ASP A 364 23.48 -10.55 -25.60
C ASP A 364 23.29 -9.15 -26.20
N ARG A 365 22.03 -8.69 -26.23
CA ARG A 365 21.69 -7.35 -26.74
C ARG A 365 22.04 -6.22 -25.78
N ARG A 366 22.32 -6.52 -24.50
CA ARG A 366 22.59 -5.50 -23.46
C ARG A 366 23.96 -4.84 -23.64
N ILE A 367 24.92 -5.54 -24.25
CA ILE A 367 26.27 -5.01 -24.49
C ILE A 367 26.37 -4.15 -25.76
N GLY A 368 25.33 -4.09 -26.59
CA GLY A 368 25.38 -3.42 -27.89
C GLY A 368 25.75 -1.93 -27.80
N ALA A 369 25.11 -1.18 -26.89
CA ALA A 369 25.43 0.24 -26.69
C ALA A 369 26.86 0.45 -26.16
N ALA A 370 27.35 -0.46 -25.32
CA ALA A 370 28.71 -0.43 -24.81
C ALA A 370 29.74 -0.70 -25.92
N LEU A 371 29.45 -1.61 -26.86
CA LEU A 371 30.34 -1.89 -28.01
C LEU A 371 30.53 -0.68 -28.93
N PHE A 372 29.50 0.12 -29.17
CA PHE A 372 29.64 1.38 -29.92
C PHE A 372 30.41 2.44 -29.12
N THR A 373 30.19 2.51 -27.81
CA THR A 373 30.96 3.40 -26.92
C THR A 373 32.45 3.05 -26.93
N ARG A 374 32.77 1.74 -26.91
CA ARG A 374 34.13 1.19 -27.03
C ARG A 374 34.74 1.48 -28.41
N LEU A 375 33.97 1.33 -29.49
CA LEU A 375 34.38 1.67 -30.86
C LEU A 375 34.77 3.15 -30.99
N ASP A 376 34.07 4.04 -30.29
CA ASP A 376 34.38 5.47 -30.24
C ASP A 376 35.55 5.82 -29.27
N GLY A 377 36.19 4.82 -28.65
CA GLY A 377 37.30 5.01 -27.71
C GLY A 377 36.90 5.60 -26.35
N ARG A 378 35.62 5.50 -25.97
CA ARG A 378 35.08 6.02 -24.70
C ARG A 378 34.95 4.91 -23.65
N SER A 379 34.98 5.28 -22.37
CA SER A 379 34.78 4.33 -21.26
C SER A 379 33.35 3.79 -21.24
N THR A 380 33.24 2.48 -21.04
CA THR A 380 32.00 1.71 -20.96
C THR A 380 31.49 1.55 -19.53
N GLU A 381 32.30 1.89 -18.52
CA GLU A 381 32.08 1.54 -17.11
C GLU A 381 30.77 2.09 -16.54
N LEU A 382 30.40 3.34 -16.85
CA LEU A 382 29.10 3.88 -16.39
C LEU A 382 27.93 3.17 -17.10
N THR A 383 28.11 2.74 -18.33
CA THR A 383 27.07 2.03 -19.09
C THR A 383 26.88 0.61 -18.56
N THR A 384 27.96 -0.10 -18.25
CA THR A 384 27.89 -1.43 -17.63
C THR A 384 27.39 -1.37 -16.20
N TRP A 385 27.76 -0.34 -15.41
CA TRP A 385 27.20 -0.12 -14.08
C TRP A 385 25.68 0.07 -14.11
N ARG A 386 25.13 0.68 -15.16
CA ARG A 386 23.66 0.80 -15.35
C ARG A 386 22.96 -0.53 -15.54
N HIS A 387 23.65 -1.51 -16.09
CA HIS A 387 23.10 -2.82 -16.36
C HIS A 387 23.09 -3.74 -15.13
N VAL A 388 23.89 -3.43 -14.10
CA VAL A 388 23.89 -4.17 -12.82
C VAL A 388 22.96 -3.57 -11.78
N ARG A 389 22.04 -2.69 -12.20
CA ARG A 389 21.06 -2.09 -11.31
C ARG A 389 20.13 -3.19 -10.73
N PRO A 390 20.01 -3.33 -9.39
CA PRO A 390 19.12 -4.32 -8.78
C PRO A 390 17.65 -4.16 -9.19
N GLU A 391 17.02 -5.29 -9.53
CA GLU A 391 15.60 -5.39 -9.91
C GLU A 391 14.68 -5.30 -8.68
N ALA A 392 15.05 -6.01 -7.60
CA ALA A 392 14.43 -5.88 -6.27
C ALA A 392 14.94 -4.62 -5.54
N ALA A 393 14.12 -4.07 -4.65
CA ALA A 393 14.45 -2.92 -3.81
C ALA A 393 14.10 -3.26 -2.36
N ASP A 394 14.53 -4.44 -1.92
CA ASP A 394 14.28 -4.86 -0.56
C ASP A 394 15.14 -4.00 0.37
N PRO A 395 14.53 -3.38 1.40
CA PRO A 395 15.29 -2.69 2.42
C PRO A 395 16.08 -3.71 3.24
N TYR A 396 17.13 -3.24 3.92
CA TYR A 396 17.80 -4.08 4.90
C TYR A 396 16.80 -4.57 5.94
N THR A 397 16.69 -5.89 6.05
CA THR A 397 15.88 -6.56 7.06
C THR A 397 16.66 -7.72 7.65
N THR A 398 16.75 -7.73 8.97
CA THR A 398 17.15 -8.89 9.79
C THR A 398 15.93 -9.69 10.25
N ASP A 399 14.72 -9.11 10.13
CA ASP A 399 13.46 -9.75 10.49
C ASP A 399 13.03 -10.73 9.39
N GLU A 400 13.27 -12.02 9.63
CA GLU A 400 12.69 -13.10 8.83
C GLU A 400 11.15 -13.09 8.80
N GLU A 401 10.45 -12.43 9.74
CA GLU A 401 9.00 -12.23 9.62
C GLU A 401 8.65 -11.29 8.46
N ASP A 402 9.48 -10.28 8.20
CA ASP A 402 9.27 -9.36 7.09
C ASP A 402 9.70 -9.95 5.74
N ARG A 403 10.67 -10.88 5.75
CA ARG A 403 11.08 -11.72 4.60
C ARG A 403 10.09 -12.85 4.31
N ALA A 404 9.60 -13.57 5.32
CA ALA A 404 8.60 -14.62 5.15
C ALA A 404 7.22 -14.08 4.73
N LEU A 405 6.91 -12.81 5.03
CA LEU A 405 5.74 -12.11 4.49
C LEU A 405 5.93 -11.63 3.04
N SER A 406 7.17 -11.46 2.56
CA SER A 406 7.46 -11.20 1.13
C SER A 406 7.67 -12.47 0.31
N GLU A 407 7.99 -13.60 0.96
CA GLU A 407 8.30 -14.89 0.32
C GLU A 407 7.15 -15.92 0.39
N ALA A 408 6.09 -15.69 1.19
CA ALA A 408 4.94 -16.59 1.24
C ALA A 408 4.17 -16.57 -0.09
N THR A 409 4.06 -17.75 -0.70
CA THR A 409 3.28 -17.90 -1.93
C THR A 409 1.77 -17.88 -1.63
N PRO A 410 0.92 -17.39 -2.56
CA PRO A 410 -0.54 -17.45 -2.41
C PRO A 410 -1.10 -18.87 -2.17
N GLU A 411 -0.32 -19.89 -2.51
CA GLU A 411 -0.64 -21.32 -2.39
C GLU A 411 -0.51 -21.83 -0.94
N GLU A 412 0.49 -21.36 -0.20
CA GLU A 412 0.71 -21.72 1.22
C GLU A 412 -0.33 -21.08 2.15
N VAL A 413 -0.90 -19.94 1.74
CA VAL A 413 -2.00 -19.25 2.45
C VAL A 413 -3.34 -19.96 2.23
N ARG A 414 -3.54 -20.61 1.07
CA ARG A 414 -4.79 -21.32 0.72
C ARG A 414 -4.91 -22.71 1.34
N ALA A 415 -3.80 -23.38 1.64
CA ALA A 415 -3.81 -24.76 2.16
C ALA A 415 -4.31 -24.91 3.61
N ALA A 416 -4.51 -23.82 4.35
CA ALA A 416 -4.82 -23.84 5.79
C ALA A 416 -6.31 -23.71 6.16
N VAL A 417 -7.23 -23.67 5.18
CA VAL A 417 -8.68 -23.53 5.41
C VAL A 417 -9.38 -24.87 5.12
N PRO A 418 -9.87 -25.62 6.12
CA PRO A 418 -10.75 -26.74 5.85
C PRO A 418 -12.11 -26.21 5.39
N ALA A 419 -12.60 -26.73 4.27
CA ALA A 419 -13.92 -26.42 3.73
C ALA A 419 -15.04 -26.84 4.71
N PRO A 420 -16.03 -25.98 4.99
CA PRO A 420 -17.20 -26.40 5.75
C PRO A 420 -18.06 -27.35 4.91
N ALA A 421 -18.50 -28.46 5.53
CA ALA A 421 -19.43 -29.41 4.94
C ALA A 421 -20.78 -28.76 4.61
N PRO A 422 -21.50 -29.23 3.57
CA PRO A 422 -22.72 -28.58 3.10
C PRO A 422 -23.88 -28.86 4.05
N ALA A 423 -24.28 -27.85 4.84
CA ALA A 423 -25.57 -27.84 5.52
C ALA A 423 -26.65 -27.30 4.56
N ALA A 424 -27.70 -28.09 4.36
CA ALA A 424 -28.84 -27.73 3.51
C ALA A 424 -29.55 -26.48 4.05
N ALA A 425 -29.64 -25.44 3.21
CA ALA A 425 -30.37 -24.21 3.53
C ALA A 425 -31.90 -24.45 3.58
N PRO A 426 -32.63 -23.91 4.57
CA PRO A 426 -34.08 -23.86 4.52
C PRO A 426 -34.55 -22.80 3.52
N ARG A 427 -35.54 -23.15 2.69
CA ARG A 427 -36.17 -22.25 1.71
C ARG A 427 -36.89 -21.09 2.42
N VAL A 428 -36.50 -19.86 2.12
CA VAL A 428 -37.22 -18.63 2.47
C VAL A 428 -38.16 -18.25 1.32
N PRO A 429 -39.45 -17.95 1.55
CA PRO A 429 -40.38 -17.57 0.49
C PRO A 429 -40.17 -16.12 0.03
N ALA A 430 -40.38 -15.87 -1.26
CA ALA A 430 -40.20 -14.58 -1.91
C ALA A 430 -41.08 -13.46 -1.31
N PRO A 431 -40.61 -12.20 -1.26
CA PRO A 431 -41.37 -11.10 -0.71
C PRO A 431 -42.53 -10.70 -1.65
N ALA A 432 -43.70 -10.49 -1.06
CA ALA A 432 -44.91 -10.03 -1.74
C ALA A 432 -44.74 -8.57 -2.23
N GLN A 433 -45.11 -8.34 -3.48
CA GLN A 433 -45.14 -7.00 -4.09
C GLN A 433 -46.26 -6.15 -3.47
N ALA A 434 -45.92 -4.92 -3.07
CA ALA A 434 -46.90 -3.91 -2.67
C ALA A 434 -47.56 -3.27 -3.92
N PRO A 435 -48.84 -2.87 -3.87
CA PRO A 435 -49.55 -2.39 -5.05
C PRO A 435 -49.18 -0.94 -5.41
N ALA A 436 -49.04 -0.70 -6.72
CA ALA A 436 -48.78 0.61 -7.30
C ALA A 436 -49.95 1.59 -7.09
N ARG A 437 -49.65 2.86 -6.82
CA ARG A 437 -50.64 3.95 -6.85
C ARG A 437 -50.84 4.41 -8.30
N PRO A 438 -52.07 4.75 -8.73
CA PRO A 438 -52.33 5.15 -10.10
C PRO A 438 -52.11 6.65 -10.28
N GLY A 439 -51.29 7.03 -11.27
CA GLY A 439 -51.17 8.39 -11.75
C GLY A 439 -49.73 8.89 -11.81
N ASP A 440 -48.92 8.37 -12.73
CA ASP A 440 -47.79 9.12 -13.27
C ASP A 440 -47.88 9.04 -14.80
N GLU A 441 -48.36 10.14 -15.37
CA GLU A 441 -48.09 10.48 -16.76
C GLU A 441 -46.58 10.50 -16.96
N VAL A 442 -46.12 9.90 -18.06
CA VAL A 442 -44.71 9.91 -18.48
C VAL A 442 -44.26 11.36 -18.63
N ARG A 443 -43.55 11.88 -17.62
CA ARG A 443 -42.85 13.15 -17.73
C ARG A 443 -41.60 12.95 -18.60
N PRO A 444 -41.29 13.86 -19.53
CA PRO A 444 -40.02 13.81 -20.26
C PRO A 444 -38.85 13.83 -19.28
N GLU A 445 -37.80 13.04 -19.54
CA GLU A 445 -36.58 12.98 -18.72
C GLU A 445 -36.10 14.40 -18.39
N ALA A 446 -36.13 14.75 -17.10
CA ALA A 446 -35.62 16.04 -16.66
C ALA A 446 -34.10 16.07 -16.89
N PRO A 447 -33.54 17.18 -17.41
CA PRO A 447 -32.10 17.28 -17.64
C PRO A 447 -31.34 17.08 -16.34
N LEU A 448 -30.21 16.38 -16.41
CA LEU A 448 -29.32 16.14 -15.27
C LEU A 448 -28.96 17.45 -14.57
N PRO A 449 -28.96 17.49 -13.22
CA PRO A 449 -28.52 18.66 -12.46
C PRO A 449 -27.10 19.10 -12.82
N VAL A 450 -26.81 20.41 -12.70
CA VAL A 450 -25.51 20.98 -13.01
C VAL A 450 -24.75 21.37 -11.74
N VAL A 451 -23.49 20.94 -11.61
CA VAL A 451 -22.58 21.28 -10.52
C VAL A 451 -21.50 22.25 -11.00
N HIS A 452 -21.65 23.53 -10.67
CA HIS A 452 -20.71 24.60 -10.97
C HIS A 452 -19.57 24.60 -9.94
N VAL A 453 -18.33 24.36 -10.38
CA VAL A 453 -17.12 24.34 -9.54
C VAL A 453 -16.24 25.54 -9.90
N MET A 454 -15.91 26.38 -8.93
CA MET A 454 -15.05 27.55 -9.18
C MET A 454 -13.60 27.27 -8.76
N THR A 455 -12.61 27.81 -9.46
CA THR A 455 -11.20 27.71 -9.07
C THR A 455 -10.51 29.07 -9.11
N GLY A 456 -9.59 29.34 -8.18
CA GLY A 456 -8.87 30.60 -8.09
C GLY A 456 -8.46 30.97 -6.67
N LEU A 457 -7.49 31.89 -6.54
CA LEU A 457 -6.99 32.36 -5.25
C LEU A 457 -8.07 33.03 -4.38
N PRO A 458 -7.92 33.07 -3.04
CA PRO A 458 -8.73 33.97 -2.22
C PRO A 458 -8.76 35.38 -2.82
N ALA A 459 -9.89 36.07 -2.71
CA ALA A 459 -10.11 37.39 -3.32
C ALA A 459 -10.13 37.50 -4.86
N SER A 460 -10.11 36.38 -5.59
CA SER A 460 -10.24 36.40 -7.06
C SER A 460 -11.65 36.73 -7.59
N GLY A 461 -12.70 36.71 -6.76
CA GLY A 461 -14.07 37.06 -7.16
C GLY A 461 -15.08 35.90 -7.24
N LYS A 462 -14.65 34.66 -6.95
CA LYS A 462 -15.49 33.44 -6.99
C LYS A 462 -16.82 33.58 -6.26
N THR A 463 -16.81 33.95 -4.98
CA THR A 463 -18.04 34.06 -4.17
C THR A 463 -19.03 35.09 -4.71
N THR A 464 -18.53 36.18 -5.29
CA THR A 464 -19.37 37.18 -5.96
C THR A 464 -20.07 36.58 -7.17
N ALA A 465 -19.33 35.85 -8.01
CA ALA A 465 -19.88 35.16 -9.16
C ALA A 465 -20.87 34.04 -8.75
N ALA A 466 -20.57 33.28 -7.70
CA ALA A 466 -21.43 32.21 -7.20
C ALA A 466 -22.77 32.73 -6.68
N ARG A 467 -22.76 33.84 -5.94
CA ARG A 467 -23.99 34.50 -5.47
C ARG A 467 -24.80 35.09 -6.63
N ALA A 468 -24.14 35.65 -7.64
CA ALA A 468 -24.83 36.14 -8.84
C ALA A 468 -25.52 34.99 -9.60
N LEU A 469 -24.80 33.87 -9.80
CA LEU A 469 -25.34 32.67 -10.43
C LEU A 469 -26.53 32.09 -9.65
N GLN A 470 -26.41 32.03 -8.32
CA GLN A 470 -27.49 31.58 -7.44
C GLN A 470 -28.72 32.50 -7.54
N ALA A 471 -28.54 33.82 -7.51
CA ALA A 471 -29.64 34.78 -7.63
C ALA A 471 -30.36 34.70 -8.98
N GLN A 472 -29.61 34.44 -10.07
CA GLN A 472 -30.16 34.31 -11.42
C GLN A 472 -30.88 32.96 -11.66
N SER A 473 -30.65 31.96 -10.80
CA SER A 473 -31.21 30.60 -10.95
C SER A 473 -32.71 30.48 -10.63
N GLY A 474 -33.38 31.54 -10.17
CA GLY A 474 -34.79 31.50 -9.81
C GLY A 474 -35.13 30.51 -8.68
N GLY A 475 -34.15 30.24 -7.79
CA GLY A 475 -34.32 29.31 -6.66
C GLY A 475 -33.96 27.85 -6.95
N ARG A 476 -33.50 27.53 -8.17
CA ARG A 476 -33.06 26.17 -8.55
C ARG A 476 -31.65 25.80 -8.10
N MET A 477 -30.84 26.77 -7.67
CA MET A 477 -29.45 26.52 -7.29
C MET A 477 -29.21 26.52 -5.78
N ARG A 478 -28.35 25.61 -5.32
CA ARG A 478 -27.83 25.54 -3.95
C ARG A 478 -26.35 25.88 -3.93
N ARG A 479 -25.94 26.81 -3.07
CA ARG A 479 -24.53 27.15 -2.89
C ARG A 479 -23.97 26.38 -1.69
N VAL A 480 -22.86 25.68 -1.89
CA VAL A 480 -22.16 24.92 -0.83
C VAL A 480 -20.71 25.42 -0.76
N ASN A 481 -20.30 25.91 0.41
CA ASN A 481 -19.00 26.56 0.60
C ASN A 481 -18.33 26.07 1.89
N LEU A 482 -17.05 25.72 1.83
CA LEU A 482 -16.34 25.18 2.99
C LEU A 482 -16.14 26.21 4.11
N ASP A 483 -15.94 27.50 3.81
CA ASP A 483 -15.77 28.52 4.85
C ASP A 483 -17.07 28.80 5.62
N ASP A 484 -18.21 28.75 4.91
CA ASP A 484 -19.53 28.84 5.54
C ASP A 484 -19.82 27.60 6.39
N LEU A 485 -19.52 26.39 5.89
CA LEU A 485 -19.69 25.14 6.65
C LEU A 485 -18.80 25.10 7.89
N ARG A 486 -17.54 25.55 7.79
CA ARG A 486 -16.63 25.67 8.95
C ARG A 486 -17.22 26.61 10.01
N SER A 487 -17.73 27.77 9.57
CA SER A 487 -18.34 28.76 10.47
C SER A 487 -19.68 28.31 11.08
N MET A 488 -20.37 27.38 10.41
CA MET A 488 -21.63 26.80 10.88
C MET A 488 -21.39 25.70 11.91
N LEU A 489 -20.37 24.87 11.71
CA LEU A 489 -20.07 23.73 12.57
C LEU A 489 -19.38 24.15 13.86
N ASP A 490 -18.47 25.13 13.82
CA ASP A 490 -17.76 25.62 15.00
C ASP A 490 -17.62 27.15 14.99
N LEU A 491 -17.60 27.74 16.19
CA LEU A 491 -17.22 29.14 16.37
C LEU A 491 -15.70 29.30 16.17
N PRO A 492 -15.23 30.35 15.49
CA PRO A 492 -13.79 30.58 15.32
C PRO A 492 -13.10 30.78 16.68
N ASP A 493 -12.20 29.87 17.04
CA ASP A 493 -11.33 29.96 18.21
C ASP A 493 -9.88 30.25 17.75
N PRO A 494 -9.33 31.45 18.02
CA PRO A 494 -7.97 31.82 17.64
C PRO A 494 -6.88 30.96 18.30
N GLU A 495 -7.14 30.36 19.46
CA GLU A 495 -6.13 29.66 20.26
C GLU A 495 -6.05 28.16 19.92
N ARG A 496 -7.14 27.57 19.43
CA ARG A 496 -7.27 26.11 19.25
C ARG A 496 -7.01 25.60 17.83
N GLY A 497 -6.90 26.51 16.86
CA GLY A 497 -6.77 26.15 15.44
C GLY A 497 -7.93 25.27 14.94
N ARG A 498 -7.85 24.78 13.70
CA ARG A 498 -8.83 23.81 13.16
C ARG A 498 -8.20 22.42 13.12
N SER A 499 -8.80 21.46 13.82
CA SER A 499 -8.29 20.09 13.87
C SER A 499 -8.52 19.36 12.53
N TYR A 500 -7.72 18.33 12.27
CA TYR A 500 -7.90 17.48 11.09
C TYR A 500 -9.29 16.81 11.08
N ALA A 501 -9.79 16.38 12.24
CA ALA A 501 -11.12 15.78 12.38
C ALA A 501 -12.24 16.76 12.04
N HIS A 502 -12.12 18.03 12.47
CA HIS A 502 -13.05 19.09 12.07
C HIS A 502 -13.07 19.24 10.55
N GLU A 503 -11.90 19.32 9.91
CA GLU A 503 -11.81 19.47 8.45
C GLU A 503 -12.37 18.25 7.70
N GLN A 504 -12.17 17.02 8.20
CA GLN A 504 -12.79 15.82 7.61
C GLN A 504 -14.32 15.85 7.73
N THR A 505 -14.86 16.28 8.87
CA THR A 505 -16.31 16.45 9.07
C THR A 505 -16.87 17.50 8.12
N VAL A 506 -16.21 18.65 7.97
CA VAL A 506 -16.61 19.71 7.02
C VAL A 506 -16.66 19.17 5.59
N LEU A 507 -15.66 18.38 5.17
CA LEU A 507 -15.61 17.76 3.85
C LEU A 507 -16.72 16.72 3.65
N ALA A 508 -17.00 15.88 4.66
CA ALA A 508 -18.10 14.91 4.61
C ALA A 508 -19.47 15.61 4.53
N VAL A 509 -19.67 16.70 5.28
CA VAL A 509 -20.88 17.53 5.21
C VAL A 509 -21.02 18.19 3.85
N GLN A 510 -19.93 18.68 3.26
CA GLN A 510 -19.95 19.18 1.87
C GLN A 510 -20.41 18.10 0.89
N ASP A 511 -19.81 16.91 0.93
CA ASP A 511 -20.14 15.82 -0.01
C ASP A 511 -21.61 15.41 0.14
N ALA A 512 -22.10 15.27 1.38
CA ALA A 512 -23.50 14.96 1.67
C ALA A 512 -24.45 16.07 1.20
N ALA A 513 -24.11 17.34 1.41
CA ALA A 513 -24.93 18.47 0.99
C ALA A 513 -25.02 18.58 -0.54
N VAL A 514 -23.91 18.40 -1.25
CA VAL A 514 -23.87 18.38 -2.72
C VAL A 514 -24.68 17.20 -3.25
N ARG A 515 -24.50 16.00 -2.67
CA ARG A 515 -25.24 14.81 -3.06
C ARG A 515 -26.75 14.97 -2.86
N ALA A 516 -27.18 15.40 -1.68
CA ALA A 516 -28.59 15.60 -1.37
C ALA A 516 -29.26 16.64 -2.28
N ALA A 517 -28.53 17.72 -2.65
CA ALA A 517 -29.04 18.72 -3.58
C ALA A 517 -29.21 18.15 -5.01
N VAL A 518 -28.23 17.39 -5.49
CA VAL A 518 -28.28 16.73 -6.81
C VAL A 518 -29.39 15.68 -6.86
N ASP A 519 -29.51 14.81 -5.86
CA ASP A 519 -30.57 13.80 -5.78
C ASP A 519 -31.97 14.46 -5.72
N GLY A 520 -32.06 15.66 -5.15
CA GLY A 520 -33.26 16.49 -5.14
C GLY A 520 -33.54 17.25 -6.44
N GLY A 521 -32.71 17.09 -7.48
CA GLY A 521 -32.86 17.76 -8.78
C GLY A 521 -32.42 19.22 -8.82
N PHE A 522 -31.65 19.70 -7.84
CA PHE A 522 -31.14 21.08 -7.79
C PHE A 522 -29.76 21.22 -8.43
N ASP A 523 -29.53 22.35 -9.08
CA ASP A 523 -28.18 22.73 -9.49
C ASP A 523 -27.36 23.14 -8.26
N VAL A 524 -26.05 22.95 -8.30
CA VAL A 524 -25.16 23.24 -7.18
C VAL A 524 -24.04 24.16 -7.62
N VAL A 525 -23.65 25.13 -6.80
CA VAL A 525 -22.43 25.92 -6.98
C VAL A 525 -21.50 25.76 -5.79
N VAL A 526 -20.25 25.37 -6.07
CA VAL A 526 -19.19 25.17 -5.09
C VAL A 526 -18.05 26.15 -5.37
N ASP A 527 -17.94 27.18 -4.53
CA ASP A 527 -17.08 28.36 -4.74
C ASP A 527 -15.81 28.38 -3.87
N ASN A 528 -15.26 27.20 -3.56
CA ASN A 528 -13.97 27.08 -2.88
C ASN A 528 -12.79 27.46 -3.80
N THR A 529 -11.56 27.40 -3.30
CA THR A 529 -10.36 27.75 -4.08
C THR A 529 -10.00 26.72 -5.16
N HIS A 530 -10.19 25.43 -4.88
CA HIS A 530 -9.93 24.30 -5.80
C HIS A 530 -8.62 24.41 -6.61
N LEU A 531 -7.51 24.73 -5.91
CA LEU A 531 -6.18 24.89 -6.51
C LEU A 531 -5.35 23.59 -6.55
N THR A 532 -5.88 22.50 -5.98
CA THR A 532 -5.30 21.15 -5.99
C THR A 532 -6.39 20.10 -6.25
N LYS A 533 -5.96 18.87 -6.59
CA LYS A 533 -6.87 17.78 -7.04
C LYS A 533 -7.77 17.18 -5.97
N HIS A 534 -7.47 17.35 -4.68
CA HIS A 534 -8.09 16.57 -3.60
C HIS A 534 -9.59 16.84 -3.44
N ILE A 535 -10.00 18.10 -3.26
CA ILE A 535 -11.43 18.45 -3.08
C ILE A 535 -12.24 18.19 -4.37
N PRO A 536 -11.78 18.57 -5.58
CA PRO A 536 -12.49 18.24 -6.81
C PRO A 536 -12.66 16.73 -7.05
N LYS A 537 -11.71 15.88 -6.61
CA LYS A 537 -11.86 14.42 -6.68
C LYS A 537 -13.00 13.92 -5.80
N ARG A 538 -13.19 14.50 -4.61
CA ARG A 538 -14.28 14.15 -3.70
C ARG A 538 -15.65 14.52 -4.28
N LEU A 539 -15.78 15.73 -4.83
CA LEU A 539 -17.00 16.15 -5.52
C LEU A 539 -17.33 15.19 -6.68
N LYS A 540 -16.32 14.83 -7.49
CA LYS A 540 -16.48 13.84 -8.57
C LYS A 540 -16.91 12.47 -8.05
N ALA A 541 -16.36 12.00 -6.93
CA ALA A 541 -16.75 10.73 -6.32
C ALA A 541 -18.19 10.76 -5.75
N ALA A 542 -18.61 11.90 -5.19
CA ALA A 542 -19.92 12.04 -4.56
C ALA A 542 -21.08 12.04 -5.56
N VAL A 543 -20.93 12.73 -6.71
CA VAL A 543 -22.01 12.96 -7.68
C VAL A 543 -21.63 12.71 -9.15
N GLY A 544 -20.48 12.10 -9.41
CA GLY A 544 -20.07 11.71 -10.76
C GLY A 544 -21.09 10.77 -11.41
N GLY A 545 -21.52 11.10 -12.64
CA GLY A 545 -22.56 10.35 -13.35
C GLY A 545 -24.00 10.71 -12.93
N LEU A 546 -24.18 11.48 -11.85
CA LEU A 546 -25.50 11.96 -11.39
C LEU A 546 -25.74 13.44 -11.71
N ALA A 547 -24.68 14.18 -12.04
CA ALA A 547 -24.73 15.58 -12.41
C ALA A 547 -23.65 15.92 -13.46
N THR A 548 -23.89 17.00 -14.20
CA THR A 548 -22.91 17.58 -15.12
C THR A 548 -22.13 18.70 -14.44
N PHE A 549 -20.81 18.61 -14.44
CA PHE A 549 -19.92 19.63 -13.89
C PHE A 549 -19.62 20.76 -14.87
N VAL A 550 -19.54 21.99 -14.37
CA VAL A 550 -19.07 23.16 -15.12
C VAL A 550 -17.98 23.84 -14.30
N VAL A 551 -16.81 24.12 -14.90
CA VAL A 551 -15.70 24.79 -14.20
C VAL A 551 -15.65 26.27 -14.55
N HIS A 552 -15.55 27.12 -13.52
CA HIS A 552 -15.36 28.57 -13.65
C HIS A 552 -13.95 28.93 -13.16
N ASP A 553 -13.06 29.31 -14.08
CA ASP A 553 -11.65 29.58 -13.78
C ASP A 553 -11.41 31.09 -13.51
N PHE A 554 -10.93 31.40 -12.30
CA PHE A 554 -10.53 32.74 -11.84
C PHE A 554 -9.03 32.81 -11.54
N THR A 555 -8.22 31.87 -12.05
CA THR A 555 -6.77 31.83 -11.83
C THR A 555 -6.00 32.90 -12.61
N ASP A 556 -6.64 33.55 -13.59
CA ASP A 556 -6.05 34.65 -14.36
C ASP A 556 -6.04 36.00 -13.59
N VAL A 557 -6.72 36.08 -12.44
CA VAL A 557 -6.67 37.28 -11.59
C VAL A 557 -5.28 37.37 -10.95
N PRO A 558 -4.53 38.48 -11.16
CA PRO A 558 -3.16 38.59 -10.65
C PRO A 558 -3.07 38.41 -9.13
N LEU A 559 -1.99 37.79 -8.66
CA LEU A 559 -1.72 37.60 -7.22
C LEU A 559 -1.80 38.92 -6.45
N GLU A 560 -1.15 39.97 -6.96
CA GLU A 560 -1.12 41.29 -6.31
C GLU A 560 -2.52 41.93 -6.24
N GLU A 561 -3.37 41.70 -7.23
CA GLU A 561 -4.76 42.16 -7.19
C GLU A 561 -5.60 41.36 -6.18
N CYS A 562 -5.34 40.06 -6.03
CA CYS A 562 -5.95 39.25 -4.97
C CYS A 562 -5.53 39.73 -3.59
N LEU A 563 -4.25 40.03 -3.36
CA LEU A 563 -3.74 40.55 -2.08
C LEU A 563 -4.36 41.91 -1.75
N ARG A 564 -4.39 42.83 -2.72
CA ARG A 564 -5.03 44.15 -2.55
C ARG A 564 -6.50 44.03 -2.19
N ARG A 565 -7.23 43.11 -2.84
CA ARG A 565 -8.65 42.86 -2.54
C ARG A 565 -8.85 42.18 -1.19
N ASP A 566 -7.96 41.26 -0.79
CA ASP A 566 -8.06 40.58 0.49
C ASP A 566 -7.83 41.54 1.67
N ALA A 567 -6.86 42.44 1.56
CA ALA A 567 -6.60 43.48 2.55
C ALA A 567 -7.79 44.42 2.80
N ALA A 568 -8.68 44.58 1.80
CA ALA A 568 -9.89 45.39 1.91
C ALA A 568 -11.13 44.61 2.41
N ARG A 569 -11.00 43.32 2.76
CA ARG A 569 -12.11 42.49 3.25
C ARG A 569 -12.27 42.58 4.76
N GLU A 570 -13.52 42.49 5.20
CA GLU A 570 -13.88 42.36 6.62
C GLU A 570 -13.30 41.09 7.24
N ARG A 571 -13.31 39.96 6.50
CA ARG A 571 -12.65 38.71 6.88
C ARG A 571 -11.51 38.44 5.90
N GLN A 572 -10.29 38.72 6.35
CA GLN A 572 -9.07 38.52 5.57
C GLN A 572 -8.63 37.05 5.67
N VAL A 573 -8.07 36.52 4.58
CA VAL A 573 -7.39 35.22 4.61
C VAL A 573 -5.93 35.39 5.03
N GLY A 574 -5.31 36.52 4.67
CA GLY A 574 -3.94 36.86 5.04
C GLY A 574 -2.95 36.62 3.89
N GLU A 575 -2.02 37.56 3.74
CA GLU A 575 -1.07 37.59 2.62
C GLU A 575 -0.22 36.32 2.52
N GLU A 576 0.33 35.86 3.65
CA GLU A 576 1.19 34.68 3.71
C GLU A 576 0.48 33.43 3.17
N ILE A 577 -0.77 33.21 3.59
CA ILE A 577 -1.58 32.06 3.15
C ILE A 577 -1.89 32.17 1.65
N ILE A 578 -2.23 33.36 1.15
CA ILE A 578 -2.51 33.57 -0.28
C ILE A 578 -1.26 33.29 -1.13
N ARG A 579 -0.07 33.71 -0.67
CA ARG A 579 1.19 33.43 -1.36
C ARG A 579 1.52 31.93 -1.36
N VAL A 580 1.30 31.22 -0.25
CA VAL A 580 1.45 29.75 -0.16
C VAL A 580 0.50 29.04 -1.13
N LEU A 581 -0.76 29.47 -1.21
CA LEU A 581 -1.74 28.89 -2.14
C LEU A 581 -1.37 29.16 -3.60
N ALA A 582 -0.82 30.34 -3.90
CA ALA A 582 -0.32 30.67 -5.23
C ALA A 582 0.87 29.78 -5.64
N GLU A 583 1.81 29.54 -4.72
CA GLU A 583 2.94 28.64 -4.96
C GLU A 583 2.49 27.19 -5.16
N LYS A 584 1.60 26.69 -4.30
CA LYS A 584 1.01 25.35 -4.44
C LYS A 584 0.32 25.18 -5.80
N HIS A 585 -0.42 26.20 -6.24
CA HIS A 585 -1.06 26.18 -7.56
C HIS A 585 -0.05 26.18 -8.72
N ARG A 586 1.01 27.01 -8.63
CA ARG A 586 2.10 27.01 -9.61
C ARG A 586 2.75 25.64 -9.74
N ASN A 587 3.05 24.98 -8.62
CA ASN A 587 3.67 23.66 -8.61
C ASN A 587 2.73 22.58 -9.15
N ALA A 588 1.43 22.64 -8.83
CA ALA A 588 0.43 21.75 -9.42
C ALA A 588 0.35 21.90 -10.95
N ARG A 589 0.40 23.14 -11.47
CA ARG A 589 0.45 23.40 -12.92
C ARG A 589 1.75 22.93 -13.58
N LYS A 590 2.91 23.09 -12.93
CA LYS A 590 4.19 22.53 -13.41
C LYS A 590 4.14 21.00 -13.53
N GLY A 591 3.45 20.34 -12.60
CA GLY A 591 3.16 18.91 -12.66
C GLY A 591 2.06 18.51 -13.65
N GLY A 592 1.62 19.41 -14.54
CA GLY A 592 0.65 19.14 -15.60
C GLY A 592 -0.82 19.13 -15.17
N TRP A 593 -1.13 19.39 -13.89
CA TRP A 593 -2.51 19.32 -13.39
C TRP A 593 -3.29 20.61 -13.69
N ARG A 594 -4.52 20.44 -14.19
CA ARG A 594 -5.52 21.52 -14.37
C ARG A 594 -6.91 21.01 -14.00
N LEU A 595 -7.71 21.85 -13.35
CA LEU A 595 -9.12 21.56 -13.13
C LEU A 595 -9.92 21.98 -14.36
N THR A 596 -10.54 21.01 -15.04
CA THR A 596 -11.40 21.27 -16.21
C THR A 596 -12.76 20.60 -16.02
N ALA A 597 -13.79 21.15 -16.67
CA ALA A 597 -15.12 20.54 -16.71
C ALA A 597 -15.06 19.14 -17.31
N GLU A 598 -14.20 18.96 -18.32
CA GLU A 598 -13.86 17.66 -18.87
C GLU A 598 -13.39 16.73 -17.73
N TRP A 599 -12.35 17.10 -16.96
CA TRP A 599 -11.78 16.23 -15.93
C TRP A 599 -12.80 15.77 -14.88
N LEU A 600 -13.74 16.65 -14.52
CA LEU A 600 -14.83 16.35 -13.59
C LEU A 600 -15.91 15.45 -14.22
N ASN A 601 -16.31 15.69 -15.46
CA ASN A 601 -17.35 14.92 -16.17
C ASN A 601 -16.89 13.59 -16.77
N GLY A 602 -15.73 13.08 -16.34
CA GLY A 602 -15.17 11.84 -16.90
C GLY A 602 -14.35 12.03 -18.17
N GLY A 603 -14.15 13.27 -18.62
CA GLY A 603 -13.16 13.66 -19.63
C GLY A 603 -11.88 14.20 -19.00
N SER A 604 -11.11 13.44 -18.23
CA SER A 604 -9.73 13.89 -17.99
C SER A 604 -9.06 14.12 -19.34
N ALA A 605 -8.56 15.33 -19.59
CA ALA A 605 -7.47 15.55 -20.53
C ALA A 605 -6.33 14.63 -20.08
N GLY A 606 -6.26 13.45 -20.70
CA GLY A 606 -5.47 12.28 -20.26
C GLY A 606 -6.18 10.92 -20.36
N ALA A 607 -7.51 10.89 -20.47
CA ALA A 607 -8.30 9.65 -20.62
C ALA A 607 -9.58 9.83 -21.46
N ALA A 608 -9.53 10.59 -22.56
CA ALA A 608 -10.34 10.18 -23.70
C ALA A 608 -9.74 8.86 -24.21
N GLY A 609 -10.21 7.73 -23.65
CA GLY A 609 -10.17 6.49 -24.42
C GLY A 609 -10.89 6.73 -25.75
N PRO A 610 -10.53 6.01 -26.82
CA PRO A 610 -11.05 6.23 -28.17
C PRO A 610 -12.59 6.35 -28.19
N PRO A 611 -13.18 7.04 -29.18
CA PRO A 611 -14.62 7.06 -29.35
C PRO A 611 -15.15 5.62 -29.39
N VAL A 612 -16.12 5.33 -28.52
CA VAL A 612 -16.68 3.99 -28.35
C VAL A 612 -18.08 3.99 -28.94
N THR A 613 -18.34 3.06 -29.85
CA THR A 613 -19.70 2.79 -30.35
C THR A 613 -20.39 1.83 -29.39
N GLU A 614 -21.58 2.20 -28.91
CA GLU A 614 -22.42 1.33 -28.08
C GLU A 614 -22.63 -0.03 -28.77
N TYR A 615 -22.54 -1.09 -27.98
CA TYR A 615 -22.75 -2.46 -28.39
C TYR A 615 -24.07 -2.93 -27.82
N VAL A 616 -24.99 -3.29 -28.71
CA VAL A 616 -26.24 -3.96 -28.37
C VAL A 616 -26.14 -5.38 -28.91
N ALA A 617 -26.18 -6.37 -28.02
CA ALA A 617 -26.12 -7.76 -28.41
C ALA A 617 -27.33 -8.11 -29.29
N ASP A 618 -27.07 -8.60 -30.50
CA ASP A 618 -28.11 -9.18 -31.34
C ASP A 618 -28.38 -10.62 -30.85
N PRO A 619 -29.57 -10.91 -30.28
CA PRO A 619 -29.89 -12.23 -29.76
C PRO A 619 -29.93 -13.32 -30.84
N ALA A 620 -29.88 -12.97 -32.14
CA ALA A 620 -29.77 -13.93 -33.22
C ALA A 620 -28.33 -14.45 -33.45
N LEU A 621 -27.31 -13.79 -32.88
CA LEU A 621 -25.91 -14.21 -33.00
C LEU A 621 -25.53 -15.25 -31.94
N PRO A 622 -24.54 -16.12 -32.19
CA PRO A 622 -24.03 -17.06 -31.20
C PRO A 622 -23.56 -16.36 -29.93
N ALA A 623 -23.89 -16.92 -28.78
CA ALA A 623 -23.48 -16.38 -27.49
C ALA A 623 -21.96 -16.54 -27.29
N ALA A 624 -21.33 -15.52 -26.71
CA ALA A 624 -19.89 -15.55 -26.45
C ALA A 624 -19.51 -14.92 -25.12
N VAL A 625 -18.37 -15.39 -24.59
CA VAL A 625 -17.67 -14.78 -23.46
C VAL A 625 -16.31 -14.32 -23.92
N MET A 626 -15.99 -13.06 -23.60
CA MET A 626 -14.68 -12.48 -23.87
C MET A 626 -13.80 -12.58 -22.64
N CYS A 627 -12.52 -12.89 -22.82
CA CYS A 627 -11.57 -12.93 -21.71
C CYS A 627 -10.21 -12.38 -22.11
N ASP A 628 -9.62 -11.55 -21.25
CA ASP A 628 -8.24 -11.16 -21.36
C ASP A 628 -7.27 -12.24 -20.85
N ILE A 629 -5.99 -12.11 -21.22
CA ILE A 629 -4.92 -13.00 -20.80
C ILE A 629 -4.11 -12.39 -19.64
N ASP A 630 -3.28 -11.37 -19.87
CA ASP A 630 -2.36 -10.86 -18.83
C ASP A 630 -3.12 -10.20 -17.67
N GLY A 631 -2.85 -10.60 -16.44
CA GLY A 631 -3.55 -10.10 -15.25
C GLY A 631 -4.96 -10.68 -15.05
N THR A 632 -5.52 -11.31 -16.09
CA THR A 632 -6.84 -11.96 -16.09
C THR A 632 -6.74 -13.48 -16.05
N LEU A 633 -6.36 -14.16 -17.15
CA LEU A 633 -6.11 -15.61 -17.17
C LEU A 633 -4.70 -15.99 -16.72
N ALA A 634 -3.71 -15.16 -17.03
CA ALA A 634 -2.30 -15.38 -16.78
C ALA A 634 -1.79 -14.39 -15.73
N LEU A 635 -1.32 -14.89 -14.60
CA LEU A 635 -0.67 -14.13 -13.55
C LEU A 635 0.82 -14.04 -13.89
N THR A 636 1.30 -12.84 -14.22
CA THR A 636 2.60 -12.62 -14.89
C THR A 636 3.83 -12.92 -14.03
N GLY A 637 3.69 -13.26 -12.75
CA GLY A 637 4.80 -13.56 -11.84
C GLY A 637 5.90 -12.49 -11.90
N ASP A 638 7.15 -12.93 -12.07
CA ASP A 638 8.35 -12.08 -12.15
C ASP A 638 8.61 -11.51 -13.56
N ARG A 639 7.67 -11.66 -14.49
CA ARG A 639 7.79 -11.15 -15.86
C ARG A 639 7.35 -9.69 -15.91
N GLY A 640 8.20 -8.85 -16.50
CA GLY A 640 7.83 -7.47 -16.79
C GLY A 640 6.56 -7.40 -17.66
N PRO A 641 5.65 -6.42 -17.47
CA PRO A 641 4.36 -6.36 -18.16
C PRO A 641 4.42 -6.36 -19.69
N TYR A 642 5.54 -5.92 -20.26
CA TYR A 642 5.78 -5.84 -21.71
C TYR A 642 6.78 -6.89 -22.21
N ASP A 643 7.33 -7.74 -21.35
CA ASP A 643 8.25 -8.82 -21.71
C ASP A 643 7.45 -10.09 -22.08
N PHE A 644 6.80 -10.12 -23.24
CA PHE A 644 6.00 -11.29 -23.65
C PHE A 644 6.84 -12.50 -24.07
N SER A 645 8.17 -12.36 -24.14
CA SER A 645 9.07 -13.44 -24.55
C SER A 645 9.06 -14.64 -23.58
N ARG A 646 8.74 -14.37 -22.31
CA ARG A 646 8.67 -15.36 -21.23
C ARG A 646 7.24 -15.70 -20.81
N CYS A 647 6.22 -15.32 -21.58
CA CYS A 647 4.82 -15.50 -21.17
C CYS A 647 4.38 -16.97 -21.05
N GLU A 648 5.19 -17.91 -21.55
CA GLU A 648 4.99 -19.35 -21.32
C GLU A 648 5.28 -19.79 -19.88
N LEU A 649 5.88 -18.93 -19.05
CA LEU A 649 6.17 -19.18 -17.64
C LEU A 649 5.13 -18.56 -16.70
N ASP A 650 4.14 -17.85 -17.23
CA ASP A 650 3.12 -17.20 -16.42
C ASP A 650 2.31 -18.25 -15.63
N LEU A 651 1.84 -17.90 -14.44
CA LEU A 651 0.97 -18.75 -13.64
C LEU A 651 -0.48 -18.67 -14.13
N LEU A 652 -1.25 -19.73 -13.98
CA LEU A 652 -2.66 -19.77 -14.35
C LEU A 652 -3.55 -19.18 -13.25
N ASN A 653 -4.44 -18.26 -13.61
CA ASN A 653 -5.55 -17.84 -12.76
C ASN A 653 -6.68 -18.89 -12.82
N GLU A 654 -6.58 -19.93 -11.99
CA GLU A 654 -7.49 -21.08 -12.02
C GLU A 654 -8.99 -20.71 -11.91
N PRO A 655 -9.43 -19.79 -11.03
CA PRO A 655 -10.82 -19.34 -10.99
C PRO A 655 -11.35 -18.84 -12.33
N VAL A 656 -10.54 -18.07 -13.07
CA VAL A 656 -10.95 -17.51 -14.37
C VAL A 656 -11.01 -18.63 -15.40
N ARG A 657 -10.06 -19.57 -15.41
CA ARG A 657 -10.13 -20.77 -16.26
C ARG A 657 -11.39 -21.59 -15.99
N HIS A 658 -11.73 -21.81 -14.71
CA HIS A 658 -12.94 -22.53 -14.30
C HIS A 658 -14.22 -21.80 -14.73
N ALA A 659 -14.23 -20.47 -14.69
CA ALA A 659 -15.34 -19.68 -15.20
C ALA A 659 -15.53 -19.89 -16.71
N LEU A 660 -14.44 -19.87 -17.51
CA LEU A 660 -14.53 -20.13 -18.96
C LEU A 660 -15.01 -21.55 -19.26
N ASP A 661 -14.54 -22.56 -18.52
CA ASP A 661 -15.03 -23.94 -18.68
C ASP A 661 -16.52 -24.05 -18.32
N ALA A 662 -16.98 -23.33 -17.28
CA ALA A 662 -18.38 -23.28 -16.90
C ALA A 662 -19.24 -22.61 -17.98
N PHE A 663 -18.83 -21.47 -18.54
CA PHE A 663 -19.55 -20.81 -19.64
C PHE A 663 -19.66 -21.71 -20.87
N ARG A 664 -18.56 -22.38 -21.24
CA ARG A 664 -18.56 -23.32 -22.37
C ARG A 664 -19.47 -24.52 -22.13
N ARG A 665 -19.48 -25.10 -20.91
CA ARG A 665 -20.23 -26.33 -20.62
C ARG A 665 -21.70 -26.09 -20.33
N ALA A 666 -22.03 -25.05 -19.57
CA ALA A 666 -23.39 -24.79 -19.12
C ALA A 666 -24.24 -24.20 -20.24
N ASP A 667 -23.70 -23.22 -20.95
CA ASP A 667 -24.45 -22.38 -21.88
C ASP A 667 -23.98 -22.55 -23.34
N GLY A 668 -22.90 -23.29 -23.59
CA GLY A 668 -22.36 -23.50 -24.94
C GLY A 668 -21.71 -22.26 -25.53
N ASP A 669 -21.29 -21.31 -24.68
CA ASP A 669 -20.71 -20.04 -25.12
C ASP A 669 -19.41 -20.26 -25.91
N THR A 670 -19.26 -19.47 -26.99
CA THR A 670 -17.98 -19.34 -27.69
C THR A 670 -17.02 -18.52 -26.83
N ILE A 671 -15.83 -19.04 -26.56
CA ILE A 671 -14.84 -18.34 -25.73
C ILE A 671 -13.83 -17.61 -26.62
N VAL A 672 -13.83 -16.29 -26.56
CA VAL A 672 -12.96 -15.41 -27.37
C VAL A 672 -11.92 -14.74 -26.47
N LEU A 673 -10.64 -15.02 -26.73
CA LEU A 673 -9.54 -14.38 -26.02
C LEU A 673 -9.06 -13.13 -26.75
N LEU A 674 -9.02 -11.99 -26.05
CA LEU A 674 -8.46 -10.74 -26.56
C LEU A 674 -7.25 -10.34 -25.70
N SER A 675 -6.06 -10.31 -26.29
CA SER A 675 -4.83 -10.08 -25.54
C SER A 675 -4.04 -8.86 -26.00
N GLY A 676 -3.48 -8.14 -25.04
CA GLY A 676 -2.49 -7.09 -25.26
C GLY A 676 -1.11 -7.57 -25.70
N ARG A 677 -0.85 -8.89 -25.71
CA ARG A 677 0.42 -9.48 -26.18
C ARG A 677 0.60 -9.24 -27.67
N SER A 678 1.84 -8.93 -28.09
CA SER A 678 2.19 -8.80 -29.52
C SER A 678 2.03 -10.14 -30.24
N GLU A 679 1.53 -10.10 -31.47
CA GLU A 679 1.37 -11.21 -32.42
C GLU A 679 2.68 -11.99 -32.62
N GLU A 680 3.83 -11.33 -32.43
CA GLU A 680 5.17 -11.94 -32.46
C GLU A 680 5.34 -13.07 -31.41
N HIS A 681 4.51 -13.09 -30.38
CA HIS A 681 4.52 -14.07 -29.29
C HIS A 681 3.30 -15.01 -29.28
N ARG A 682 2.59 -15.13 -30.42
CA ARG A 682 1.45 -16.04 -30.56
C ARG A 682 1.81 -17.47 -30.21
N THR A 683 2.93 -17.98 -30.74
CA THR A 683 3.38 -19.37 -30.51
C THR A 683 3.58 -19.66 -29.02
N GLN A 684 4.21 -18.75 -28.28
CA GLN A 684 4.41 -18.89 -26.83
C GLN A 684 3.07 -18.85 -26.08
N THR A 685 2.17 -17.93 -26.47
CA THR A 685 0.85 -17.78 -25.84
C THR A 685 -0.02 -19.02 -26.07
N GLU A 686 -0.06 -19.57 -27.28
CA GLU A 686 -0.81 -20.80 -27.58
C GLU A 686 -0.21 -22.03 -26.90
N SER A 687 1.12 -22.10 -26.78
CA SER A 687 1.81 -23.14 -26.00
C SER A 687 1.37 -23.10 -24.53
N TRP A 688 1.31 -21.91 -23.95
CA TRP A 688 0.84 -21.69 -22.58
C TRP A 688 -0.63 -22.08 -22.40
N LEU A 689 -1.52 -21.59 -23.28
CA LEU A 689 -2.95 -21.91 -23.25
C LEU A 689 -3.20 -23.43 -23.35
N ARG A 690 -2.44 -24.12 -24.20
CA ARG A 690 -2.52 -25.58 -24.36
C ARG A 690 -2.03 -26.31 -23.11
N ARG A 691 -0.91 -25.87 -22.52
CA ARG A 691 -0.34 -26.47 -21.31
C ARG A 691 -1.31 -26.41 -20.13
N HIS A 692 -2.05 -25.31 -20.02
CA HIS A 692 -3.01 -25.07 -18.94
C HIS A 692 -4.44 -25.49 -19.27
N GLU A 693 -4.65 -26.16 -20.40
CA GLU A 693 -5.96 -26.64 -20.85
C GLU A 693 -7.04 -25.55 -20.77
N VAL A 694 -6.69 -24.34 -21.22
CA VAL A 694 -7.61 -23.20 -21.23
C VAL A 694 -8.62 -23.44 -22.36
N PRO A 695 -9.94 -23.43 -22.08
CA PRO A 695 -10.94 -23.54 -23.13
C PRO A 695 -11.03 -22.22 -23.89
N TYR A 696 -10.73 -22.24 -25.20
CA TYR A 696 -10.93 -21.10 -26.09
C TYR A 696 -11.26 -21.57 -27.52
N ASP A 697 -11.99 -20.74 -28.26
CA ASP A 697 -12.34 -20.97 -29.67
C ASP A 697 -11.63 -19.98 -30.60
N GLU A 698 -11.37 -18.77 -30.13
CA GLU A 698 -10.65 -17.73 -30.88
C GLU A 698 -9.61 -17.01 -30.00
N LEU A 699 -8.47 -16.65 -30.59
CA LEU A 699 -7.40 -15.87 -29.95
C LEU A 699 -6.97 -14.71 -30.84
N TRP A 700 -7.30 -13.49 -30.42
CA TRP A 700 -6.93 -12.25 -31.10
C TRP A 700 -5.93 -11.47 -30.26
N MET A 701 -4.83 -11.06 -30.89
CA MET A 701 -3.69 -10.46 -30.23
C MET A 701 -3.31 -9.14 -30.93
N ARG A 702 -2.52 -8.32 -30.26
CA ARG A 702 -2.04 -7.03 -30.75
C ARG A 702 -1.11 -7.21 -31.95
N ALA A 703 -1.30 -6.42 -33.01
CA ALA A 703 -0.44 -6.47 -34.19
C ALA A 703 1.05 -6.22 -33.86
N ALA A 704 1.96 -6.89 -34.58
CA ALA A 704 3.40 -6.74 -34.40
C ALA A 704 3.85 -5.28 -34.59
N GLY A 705 4.62 -4.74 -33.64
CA GLY A 705 5.12 -3.36 -33.66
C GLY A 705 4.13 -2.30 -33.16
N ASP A 706 2.89 -2.66 -32.78
CA ASP A 706 1.91 -1.71 -32.27
C ASP A 706 2.14 -1.38 -30.78
N THR A 707 2.64 -0.18 -30.51
CA THR A 707 2.92 0.31 -29.14
C THR A 707 1.78 1.16 -28.55
N ARG A 708 0.62 1.22 -29.21
CA ARG A 708 -0.54 1.99 -28.73
C ARG A 708 -1.11 1.38 -27.44
N ARG A 709 -1.92 2.15 -26.72
CA ARG A 709 -2.47 1.72 -25.44
C ARG A 709 -3.40 0.50 -25.60
N ASP A 710 -3.45 -0.32 -24.55
CA ASP A 710 -4.19 -1.59 -24.55
C ASP A 710 -5.70 -1.45 -24.74
N ASP A 711 -6.25 -0.39 -24.17
CA ASP A 711 -7.66 -0.03 -24.30
C ASP A 711 -8.03 0.33 -25.76
N VAL A 712 -7.11 0.96 -26.51
CA VAL A 712 -7.30 1.23 -27.95
C VAL A 712 -7.25 -0.06 -28.76
N VAL A 713 -6.24 -0.89 -28.53
CA VAL A 713 -6.04 -2.11 -29.32
C VAL A 713 -7.16 -3.12 -29.09
N LYS A 714 -7.56 -3.36 -27.83
CA LYS A 714 -8.66 -4.28 -27.54
C LYS A 714 -10.00 -3.82 -28.11
N ALA A 715 -10.27 -2.51 -28.13
CA ALA A 715 -11.46 -1.97 -28.80
C ALA A 715 -11.44 -2.23 -30.32
N GLU A 716 -10.31 -2.02 -31.00
CA GLU A 716 -10.15 -2.33 -32.43
C GLU A 716 -10.31 -3.84 -32.70
N LEU A 717 -9.74 -4.70 -31.86
CA LEU A 717 -9.91 -6.16 -31.96
C LEU A 717 -11.37 -6.59 -31.77
N PHE A 718 -12.07 -5.99 -30.81
CA PHE A 718 -13.49 -6.23 -30.59
C PHE A 718 -14.32 -5.84 -31.82
N ASP A 719 -14.11 -4.64 -32.35
CA ASP A 719 -14.85 -4.16 -33.53
C ASP A 719 -14.58 -5.02 -34.76
N ALA A 720 -13.32 -5.46 -34.96
CA ALA A 720 -12.92 -6.25 -36.12
C ALA A 720 -13.38 -7.73 -36.05
N HIS A 721 -13.36 -8.33 -34.86
CA HIS A 721 -13.48 -9.79 -34.73
C HIS A 721 -14.69 -10.26 -33.91
N VAL A 722 -15.32 -9.40 -33.11
CA VAL A 722 -16.35 -9.82 -32.15
C VAL A 722 -17.69 -9.13 -32.38
N ARG A 723 -17.70 -7.79 -32.54
CA ARG A 723 -18.90 -6.93 -32.52
C ARG A 723 -20.05 -7.42 -33.39
N HIS A 724 -19.76 -7.93 -34.58
CA HIS A 724 -20.79 -8.31 -35.57
C HIS A 724 -20.94 -9.83 -35.72
N ARG A 725 -20.26 -10.61 -34.87
CA ARG A 725 -20.21 -12.08 -34.96
C ARG A 725 -20.85 -12.78 -33.76
N TYR A 726 -20.90 -12.10 -32.62
CA TYR A 726 -21.32 -12.72 -31.36
C TYR A 726 -22.31 -11.84 -30.60
N ALA A 727 -23.16 -12.51 -29.81
CA ALA A 727 -23.95 -11.95 -28.73
C ALA A 727 -23.15 -12.08 -27.43
N VAL A 728 -22.33 -11.08 -27.10
CA VAL A 728 -21.42 -11.14 -25.96
C VAL A 728 -22.20 -11.01 -24.65
N ARG A 729 -22.09 -12.03 -23.80
CA ARG A 729 -22.77 -12.08 -22.49
C ARG A 729 -21.99 -11.37 -21.40
N VAL A 730 -20.69 -11.57 -21.37
CA VAL A 730 -19.79 -10.96 -20.38
C VAL A 730 -18.37 -10.87 -20.92
N SER A 731 -17.65 -9.82 -20.53
CA SER A 731 -16.20 -9.71 -20.67
C SER A 731 -15.50 -9.85 -19.32
N LEU A 732 -14.40 -10.59 -19.29
CA LEU A 732 -13.51 -10.75 -18.14
C LEU A 732 -12.19 -10.03 -18.45
N ASP A 733 -11.83 -9.07 -17.60
CA ASP A 733 -10.61 -8.25 -17.76
C ASP A 733 -10.15 -7.79 -16.37
N ASP A 734 -8.91 -7.33 -16.20
CA ASP A 734 -8.38 -6.87 -14.92
C ASP A 734 -8.10 -5.37 -14.91
N ARG A 735 -7.68 -4.80 -16.04
CA ARG A 735 -7.12 -3.45 -16.11
C ARG A 735 -8.20 -2.38 -16.14
N ASP A 736 -8.13 -1.42 -15.21
CA ASP A 736 -9.17 -0.38 -15.00
C ASP A 736 -9.55 0.35 -16.29
N ARG A 737 -8.56 0.72 -17.09
CA ARG A 737 -8.77 1.47 -18.35
C ARG A 737 -9.48 0.64 -19.44
N VAL A 738 -9.28 -0.67 -19.46
CA VAL A 738 -9.89 -1.58 -20.44
C VAL A 738 -11.30 -1.93 -20.00
N VAL A 739 -11.47 -2.27 -18.72
CA VAL A 739 -12.79 -2.45 -18.07
C VAL A 739 -13.68 -1.23 -18.28
N ALA A 740 -13.12 -0.02 -18.14
CA ALA A 740 -13.86 1.22 -18.40
C ALA A 740 -14.33 1.33 -19.87
N ILE A 741 -13.55 0.84 -20.84
CA ILE A 741 -13.98 0.81 -22.24
C ILE A 741 -15.11 -0.20 -22.45
N TRP A 742 -15.00 -1.42 -21.92
CA TRP A 742 -16.06 -2.42 -22.06
C TRP A 742 -17.39 -1.93 -21.49
N ARG A 743 -17.36 -1.36 -20.28
CA ARG A 743 -18.55 -0.78 -19.65
C ARG A 743 -19.12 0.40 -20.46
N ARG A 744 -18.26 1.24 -21.06
CA ARG A 744 -18.69 2.33 -21.95
C ARG A 744 -19.28 1.82 -23.27
N MET A 745 -18.89 0.64 -23.74
CA MET A 745 -19.53 -0.03 -24.89
C MET A 745 -20.92 -0.57 -24.52
N GLY A 746 -21.30 -0.64 -23.24
CA GLY A 746 -22.52 -1.32 -22.80
C GLY A 746 -22.35 -2.83 -22.55
N LEU A 747 -21.11 -3.33 -22.56
CA LEU A 747 -20.83 -4.73 -22.25
C LEU A 747 -20.86 -4.97 -20.74
N PRO A 748 -21.52 -6.05 -20.28
CA PRO A 748 -21.33 -6.55 -18.92
C PRO A 748 -19.88 -6.97 -18.73
N THR A 749 -19.22 -6.46 -17.68
CA THR A 749 -17.79 -6.71 -17.46
C THR A 749 -17.48 -7.08 -16.02
N TRP A 750 -16.85 -8.24 -15.84
CA TRP A 750 -16.32 -8.71 -14.57
C TRP A 750 -14.85 -8.33 -14.48
N GLN A 751 -14.53 -7.48 -13.51
CA GLN A 751 -13.16 -7.12 -13.23
C GLN A 751 -12.57 -8.14 -12.25
N VAL A 752 -11.63 -8.95 -12.71
CA VAL A 752 -11.20 -10.16 -11.96
C VAL A 752 -10.07 -9.91 -10.95
N ASN A 753 -9.38 -8.77 -11.06
CA ASN A 753 -8.30 -8.36 -10.16
C ASN A 753 -8.18 -6.81 -10.10
N TYR A 754 -7.37 -6.27 -9.18
CA TYR A 754 -7.06 -4.84 -9.13
C TYR A 754 -6.28 -4.39 -10.38
N GLY A 755 -6.62 -3.24 -10.96
CA GLY A 755 -6.18 -2.85 -12.30
C GLY A 755 -5.64 -1.43 -12.49
N ASP A 756 -5.27 -0.70 -11.43
CA ASP A 756 -4.81 0.70 -11.50
C ASP A 756 -3.34 0.83 -12.00
N PHE A 757 -3.10 0.45 -13.26
CA PHE A 757 -1.80 0.54 -13.95
C PHE A 757 -1.90 0.71 -15.47
#